data_AF-V2YZ36-F1
#
_entry.id   AF-V2YZ36-F1
#
_cell.length_a   1.000
_cell.length_b   1.000
_cell.length_c   1.000
_cell.angle_alpha   90.00
_cell.angle_beta   90.00
_cell.angle_gamma   90.00
#
_symmetry.space_group_name_H-M   'P 1'
#
loop_
_entity.id
_entity.type
_entity.pdbx_description
1 polymer ?
#
loop_
_entity_poly.entity_id
_entity_poly.type
_entity_poly.pdbx_seq_one_letter_code
_entity_poly.pdbx_strand_id
1 'polypeptide(L)'
;MNVEKALNDIGRNKKKYIDNARRGDLAALRDLANLWLKYPDMLEMGLIDMFLHQLTRAEPPRDNSRRTYERNSDGDRAFMGLVGLSKISSVLQDGHPYKDLLLKGWPSIFKWSVYMVWSRVQSADANPQSIRITSDAICACWYSISRTDSVRTAMVKTKGTVEIAAQLWVHEDANLKNVPSMLDIPTPSACLDAMLFDNIDDCTQRALKASGGDPVKVAQLAMSRLKTATNAPQMNPVCLTIYLDLIGHLSRRDDDPLRNAFLSMNVVTVVTKLAVTISKKLNERGCNPHFLDTICSALGYLSNFLESTDGFSWVVQSLNAGLLIAWVDASPHFTKLHPDDREMMERIVSDILPRYLVYRSVINAVDGTMKILDTEPHKSRVLSSIAKKIYTNFHELALERLFVDMYMKHKLSSCDNAKCQKADKKNSFQKCSGCNTSLYCSKECQIIAWKEGGHKVMCKLKQQERREGKHQAISKGDAAFFHDLAIRDARHHLPHLQRMARTEYPNVKLHELIVNIDYCKIPPQYSLSLLSDYEKLLPEVNSSCFPSAGARTDALIERARDNPGKFVLIQSRISNGTGMQLVTTQASGEFWESGSMKDFDEMDHVLKEEDEELTDTDLDVVDVMMARHTIGMIAKSIGEEINF
;
A
#
# COMPACT_ATOMS: atom_id res chain seq x y z
N MET A 1 8.61 24.36 37.83
CA MET A 1 7.42 25.20 37.59
C MET A 1 6.31 24.68 38.49
N ASN A 2 5.69 25.52 39.32
CA ASN A 2 4.51 25.11 40.08
C ASN A 2 3.28 25.25 39.16
N VAL A 3 2.87 24.14 38.53
CA VAL A 3 1.85 24.11 37.47
C VAL A 3 0.51 24.63 37.98
N GLU A 4 0.07 24.20 39.17
CA GLU A 4 -1.20 24.63 39.76
C GLU A 4 -1.22 26.13 40.05
N LYS A 5 -0.12 26.67 40.59
CA LYS A 5 0.01 28.11 40.81
C LYS A 5 -0.07 28.88 39.49
N ALA A 6 0.67 28.45 38.47
CA ALA A 6 0.67 29.10 37.16
C ALA A 6 -0.72 29.07 36.49
N LEU A 7 -1.43 27.93 36.57
CA LEU A 7 -2.81 27.82 36.11
C LEU A 7 -3.73 28.80 36.84
N ASN A 8 -3.69 28.82 38.18
CA ASN A 8 -4.51 29.73 38.97
C ASN A 8 -4.23 31.20 38.64
N ASP A 9 -2.95 31.56 38.47
CA ASP A 9 -2.55 32.93 38.16
C ASP A 9 -2.96 33.35 36.73
N ILE A 10 -2.81 32.47 35.73
CA ILE A 10 -3.30 32.70 34.36
C ILE A 10 -4.82 32.86 34.37
N GLY A 11 -5.54 31.96 35.03
CA GLY A 11 -7.00 31.96 35.10
C GLY A 11 -7.57 33.27 35.68
N ARG A 12 -6.88 33.85 36.66
CA ARG A 12 -7.28 35.13 37.29
C ARG A 12 -7.09 36.35 36.37
N ASN A 13 -6.07 36.37 35.51
CA ASN A 13 -5.80 37.53 34.67
C ASN A 13 -5.09 37.18 33.35
N LYS A 14 -5.83 36.49 32.46
CA LYS A 14 -5.36 36.04 31.13
C LYS A 14 -4.78 37.18 30.30
N LYS A 15 -5.44 38.35 30.27
CA LYS A 15 -5.00 39.53 29.49
C LYS A 15 -3.65 40.05 29.97
N LYS A 16 -3.48 40.20 31.28
CA LYS A 16 -2.21 40.64 31.87
C LYS A 16 -1.07 39.68 31.52
N TYR A 17 -1.33 38.36 31.51
CA TYR A 17 -0.33 37.37 31.10
C TYR A 17 0.06 37.54 29.62
N ILE A 18 -0.91 37.70 28.72
CA ILE A 18 -0.63 37.98 27.30
C ILE A 18 0.17 39.27 27.15
N ASP A 19 -0.20 40.34 27.84
CA ASP A 19 0.49 41.64 27.75
C ASP A 19 1.91 41.57 28.33
N ASN A 20 2.12 40.86 29.43
CA ASN A 20 3.45 40.59 29.99
C ASN A 20 4.32 39.80 29.00
N ALA A 21 3.76 38.73 28.44
CA ALA A 21 4.44 37.90 27.46
C ALA A 21 4.77 38.69 26.18
N ARG A 22 3.85 39.55 25.72
CA ARG A 22 4.07 40.47 24.58
C ARG A 22 5.24 41.42 24.84
N ARG A 23 5.36 41.97 26.05
CA ARG A 23 6.54 42.76 26.50
C ARG A 23 7.83 41.93 26.65
N GLY A 24 7.73 40.61 26.54
CA GLY A 24 8.85 39.67 26.57
C GLY A 24 9.23 39.20 27.97
N ASP A 25 8.29 39.20 28.91
CA ASP A 25 8.44 38.49 30.17
C ASP A 25 8.56 36.98 29.91
N LEU A 26 9.74 36.42 30.18
CA LEU A 26 10.06 35.01 29.92
C LEU A 26 9.30 34.03 30.83
N ALA A 27 8.89 34.44 32.03
CA ALA A 27 8.08 33.59 32.91
C ALA A 27 6.66 33.50 32.34
N ALA A 28 6.06 34.64 32.01
CA ALA A 28 4.74 34.67 31.39
C ALA A 28 4.71 33.92 30.05
N LEU A 29 5.73 34.09 29.20
CA LEU A 29 5.84 33.35 27.93
C LEU A 29 5.90 31.84 28.14
N ARG A 30 6.71 31.38 29.10
CA ARG A 30 6.87 29.96 29.41
C ARG A 30 5.57 29.36 29.95
N ASP A 31 4.91 30.06 30.87
CA ASP A 31 3.65 29.61 31.43
C ASP A 31 2.58 29.51 30.35
N LEU A 32 2.46 30.54 29.49
CA LEU A 32 1.53 30.52 28.35
C LEU A 32 1.86 29.40 27.36
N ALA A 33 3.10 29.30 26.88
CA ALA A 33 3.51 28.26 25.91
C ALA A 33 3.22 26.84 26.43
N ASN A 34 3.29 26.64 27.74
CA ASN A 34 3.01 25.34 28.35
C ASN A 34 1.53 25.07 28.63
N LEU A 35 0.76 26.09 29.03
CA LEU A 35 -0.53 25.89 29.71
C LEU A 35 -1.74 26.48 28.96
N TRP A 36 -1.55 27.21 27.86
CA TRP A 36 -2.65 27.94 27.20
C TRP A 36 -3.81 27.05 26.73
N LEU A 37 -3.57 25.77 26.43
CA LEU A 37 -4.63 24.81 26.06
C LEU A 37 -5.73 24.65 27.13
N LYS A 38 -5.45 25.01 28.40
CA LYS A 38 -6.46 25.03 29.47
C LYS A 38 -7.38 26.25 29.41
N TYR A 39 -7.05 27.24 28.59
CA TYR A 39 -7.77 28.50 28.44
C TYR A 39 -7.90 28.86 26.94
N PRO A 40 -8.69 28.09 26.16
CA PRO A 40 -8.81 28.27 24.71
C PRO A 40 -9.36 29.66 24.32
N ASP A 41 -10.11 30.34 25.20
CA ASP A 41 -10.60 31.71 25.01
C ASP A 41 -9.48 32.74 24.83
N MET A 42 -8.24 32.42 25.26
CA MET A 42 -7.07 33.27 25.03
C MET A 42 -6.74 33.44 23.55
N LEU A 43 -7.20 32.53 22.69
CA LEU A 43 -7.04 32.64 21.24
C LEU A 43 -7.69 33.92 20.69
N GLU A 44 -8.91 34.23 21.13
CA GLU A 44 -9.64 35.46 20.78
C GLU A 44 -8.96 36.73 21.34
N MET A 45 -8.11 36.57 22.36
CA MET A 45 -7.36 37.66 22.98
C MET A 45 -6.03 37.97 22.26
N GLY A 46 -5.77 37.37 21.09
CA GLY A 46 -4.56 37.59 20.31
C GLY A 46 -3.35 36.80 20.78
N LEU A 47 -3.56 35.62 21.39
CA LEU A 47 -2.47 34.75 21.85
C LEU A 47 -1.53 34.33 20.71
N ILE A 48 -2.06 33.99 19.54
CA ILE A 48 -1.25 33.56 18.38
C ILE A 48 -0.40 34.71 17.87
N ASP A 49 -0.99 35.90 17.75
CA ASP A 49 -0.28 37.14 17.42
C ASP A 49 0.84 37.42 18.43
N MET A 50 0.61 37.18 19.73
CA MET A 50 1.64 37.35 20.76
C MET A 50 2.83 36.40 20.56
N PHE A 51 2.61 35.12 20.23
CA PHE A 51 3.71 34.19 19.96
C PHE A 51 4.47 34.57 18.67
N LEU A 52 3.75 34.96 17.62
CA LEU A 52 4.36 35.46 16.37
C LEU A 52 5.13 36.76 16.59
N HIS A 53 4.66 37.63 17.48
CA HIS A 53 5.36 38.86 17.87
C HIS A 53 6.74 38.55 18.47
N GLN A 54 6.87 37.49 19.27
CA GLN A 54 8.17 37.09 19.82
C GLN A 54 9.17 36.64 18.75
N LEU A 55 8.69 36.14 17.62
CA LEU A 55 9.52 35.70 16.49
C LEU A 55 9.86 36.84 15.54
N THR A 56 9.00 37.87 15.43
CA THR A 56 9.14 38.98 14.47
C THR A 56 9.83 40.21 15.05
N ARG A 57 9.82 40.38 16.37
CA ARG A 57 10.39 41.58 17.04
C ARG A 57 11.91 41.74 16.89
N ALA A 58 12.62 40.65 16.62
CA ALA A 58 14.07 40.61 16.51
C ALA A 58 14.49 39.60 15.44
N GLU A 59 15.55 39.93 14.71
CA GLU A 59 16.18 39.01 13.77
C GLU A 59 17.15 38.07 14.50
N PRO A 60 17.31 36.81 14.04
CA PRO A 60 18.31 35.93 14.62
C PRO A 60 19.73 36.52 14.48
N PRO A 61 20.62 36.30 15.46
CA PRO A 61 22.01 36.71 15.34
C PRO A 61 22.70 36.07 14.14
N ARG A 62 23.69 36.78 13.59
CA ARG A 62 24.57 36.23 12.54
C ARG A 62 25.67 35.31 13.09
N ASP A 63 25.94 35.37 14.39
CA ASP A 63 26.93 34.54 15.09
C ASP A 63 26.23 33.37 15.82
N ASN A 64 26.73 32.14 15.66
CA ASN A 64 26.26 30.93 16.35
C ASN A 64 27.08 30.56 17.58
N SER A 65 28.07 31.36 17.98
CA SER A 65 28.90 30.97 19.11
C SER A 65 28.01 30.66 20.32
N ARG A 66 28.37 29.60 21.05
CA ARG A 66 27.62 29.17 22.24
C ARG A 66 27.38 30.31 23.21
N ARG A 67 28.36 31.20 23.35
CA ARG A 67 28.28 32.42 24.18
C ARG A 67 27.23 33.41 23.70
N THR A 68 27.11 33.63 22.39
CA THR A 68 26.08 34.50 21.80
C THR A 68 24.71 33.89 22.03
N TYR A 69 24.57 32.58 21.83
CA TYR A 69 23.32 31.86 22.10
C TYR A 69 22.89 31.95 23.58
N GLU A 70 23.75 31.59 24.53
CA GLU A 70 23.43 31.56 25.98
C GLU A 70 23.06 32.93 26.56
N ARG A 71 23.47 34.02 25.89
CA ARG A 71 23.18 35.40 26.32
C ARG A 71 22.04 36.04 25.53
N ASN A 72 21.51 35.36 24.52
CA ASN A 72 20.50 35.93 23.65
C ASN A 72 19.09 35.73 24.19
N SER A 73 18.61 36.71 24.97
CA SER A 73 17.25 36.68 25.51
C SER A 73 16.15 36.71 24.43
N ASP A 74 16.44 37.21 23.20
CA ASP A 74 15.51 37.12 22.09
C ASP A 74 15.37 35.69 21.57
N GLY A 75 16.46 34.93 21.57
CA GLY A 75 16.46 33.51 21.21
C GLY A 75 15.59 32.66 22.14
N ASP A 76 15.62 32.94 23.44
CA ASP A 76 14.74 32.26 24.41
C ASP A 76 13.26 32.61 24.21
N ARG A 77 12.96 33.87 23.87
CA ARG A 77 11.59 34.32 23.60
C ARG A 77 11.06 33.72 22.30
N ALA A 78 11.87 33.72 21.24
CA ALA A 78 11.57 33.05 19.99
C ALA A 78 11.33 31.54 20.21
N PHE A 79 12.17 30.89 21.02
CA PHE A 79 12.02 29.47 21.36
C PHE A 79 10.71 29.19 22.08
N MET A 80 10.32 30.01 23.07
CA MET A 80 9.01 29.92 23.71
C MET A 80 7.85 30.21 22.73
N GLY A 81 8.06 31.10 21.76
CA GLY A 81 7.12 31.32 20.66
C GLY A 81 6.86 30.06 19.84
N LEU A 82 7.91 29.34 19.45
CA LEU A 82 7.79 28.05 18.75
C LEU A 82 7.06 26.99 19.60
N VAL A 83 7.40 26.87 20.88
CA VAL A 83 6.72 25.95 21.82
C VAL A 83 5.24 26.31 22.00
N GLY A 84 4.90 27.61 22.02
CA GLY A 84 3.51 28.05 22.08
C GLY A 84 2.71 27.67 20.85
N LEU A 85 3.30 27.88 19.67
CA LEU A 85 2.71 27.53 18.37
C LEU A 85 2.63 26.02 18.12
N SER A 86 3.48 25.22 18.76
CA SER A 86 3.48 23.75 18.58
C SER A 86 2.20 23.05 19.03
N LYS A 87 1.31 23.75 19.74
CA LYS A 87 0.04 23.22 20.25
C LYS A 87 -1.18 23.70 19.47
N ILE A 88 -0.98 24.52 18.43
CA ILE A 88 -2.09 25.14 17.70
C ILE A 88 -2.87 24.15 16.83
N SER A 89 -2.32 22.95 16.55
CA SER A 89 -2.97 21.97 15.67
C SER A 89 -4.35 21.56 16.13
N SER A 90 -4.62 21.52 17.45
CA SER A 90 -5.93 21.14 17.97
C SER A 90 -7.01 22.19 17.74
N VAL A 91 -6.63 23.39 17.29
CA VAL A 91 -7.54 24.53 17.05
C VAL A 91 -7.49 25.07 15.62
N LEU A 92 -6.57 24.57 14.79
CA LEU A 92 -6.53 24.90 13.35
C LEU A 92 -7.49 23.99 12.58
N GLN A 93 -8.55 24.58 12.05
CA GLN A 93 -9.41 24.00 11.00
C GLN A 93 -9.35 24.87 9.75
N ASP A 94 -9.75 24.33 8.60
CA ASP A 94 -9.83 25.11 7.36
C ASP A 94 -10.81 26.27 7.50
N GLY A 95 -10.40 27.45 7.01
CA GLY A 95 -11.17 28.71 7.13
C GLY A 95 -10.89 29.51 8.41
N HIS A 96 -10.01 29.05 9.30
CA HIS A 96 -9.69 29.79 10.53
C HIS A 96 -8.89 31.10 10.26
N PRO A 97 -9.18 32.23 10.95
CA PRO A 97 -8.50 33.52 10.77
C PRO A 97 -6.98 33.54 11.05
N TYR A 98 -6.40 32.45 11.54
CA TYR A 98 -4.96 32.39 11.84
C TYR A 98 -4.12 32.08 10.61
N LYS A 99 -4.72 31.61 9.52
CA LYS A 99 -4.03 31.29 8.25
C LYS A 99 -3.17 32.45 7.78
N ASP A 100 -3.74 33.65 7.66
CA ASP A 100 -3.03 34.83 7.15
C ASP A 100 -1.94 35.31 8.11
N LEU A 101 -2.19 35.19 9.42
CA LEU A 101 -1.19 35.49 10.46
C LEU A 101 0.00 34.53 10.37
N LEU A 102 -0.25 33.23 10.19
CA LEU A 102 0.80 32.21 10.04
C LEU A 102 1.59 32.42 8.74
N LEU A 103 0.93 32.74 7.63
CA LEU A 103 1.60 33.07 6.37
C LEU A 103 2.53 34.28 6.51
N LYS A 104 2.05 35.34 7.16
CA LYS A 104 2.86 36.54 7.44
C LYS A 104 4.00 36.27 8.41
N GLY A 105 3.79 35.39 9.40
CA GLY A 105 4.78 35.02 10.41
C GLY A 105 5.82 34.00 9.96
N TRP A 106 5.51 33.20 8.94
CA TRP A 106 6.35 32.08 8.49
C TRP A 106 7.81 32.45 8.21
N PRO A 107 8.15 33.55 7.52
CA PRO A 107 9.55 33.93 7.29
C PRO A 107 10.36 34.06 8.59
N SER A 108 9.73 34.58 9.66
CA SER A 108 10.38 34.74 10.96
C SER A 108 10.49 33.41 11.72
N ILE A 109 9.43 32.59 11.68
CA ILE A 109 9.47 31.21 12.20
C ILE A 109 10.65 30.46 11.59
N PHE A 110 10.75 30.46 10.26
CA PHE A 110 11.78 29.75 9.52
C PHE A 110 13.18 30.24 9.89
N LYS A 111 13.43 31.56 9.85
CA LYS A 111 14.73 32.15 10.21
C LYS A 111 15.20 31.75 11.62
N TRP A 112 14.30 31.82 12.62
CA TRP A 112 14.63 31.41 13.98
C TRP A 112 14.87 29.91 14.09
N SER A 113 14.08 29.08 13.40
CA SER A 113 14.33 27.63 13.34
C SER A 113 15.69 27.30 12.74
N VAL A 114 16.08 27.93 11.62
CA VAL A 114 17.41 27.77 11.00
C VAL A 114 18.52 28.10 12.00
N TYR A 115 18.43 29.27 12.65
CA TYR A 115 19.41 29.69 13.64
C TYR A 115 19.51 28.70 14.81
N MET A 116 18.39 28.18 15.31
CA MET A 116 18.37 27.23 16.42
C MET A 116 18.92 25.86 16.02
N VAL A 117 18.63 25.37 14.80
CA VAL A 117 19.25 24.14 14.28
C VAL A 117 20.76 24.32 14.18
N TRP A 118 21.21 25.43 13.60
CA TRP A 118 22.63 25.71 13.45
C TRP A 118 23.36 25.85 14.80
N SER A 119 22.78 26.56 15.76
CA SER A 119 23.41 26.85 17.06
C SER A 119 23.25 25.75 18.12
N ARG A 120 22.15 24.99 18.11
CA ARG A 120 21.81 24.02 19.16
C ARG A 120 21.82 22.56 18.70
N VAL A 121 21.72 22.31 17.39
CA VAL A 121 21.69 20.94 16.83
C VAL A 121 23.00 20.60 16.13
N GLN A 122 23.48 21.49 15.25
CA GLN A 122 24.67 21.26 14.42
C GLN A 122 25.97 21.79 15.04
N SER A 123 25.88 22.48 16.19
CA SER A 123 27.07 23.00 16.88
C SER A 123 27.93 21.85 17.41
N ALA A 124 29.26 22.02 17.34
CA ALA A 124 30.21 21.08 17.92
C ALA A 124 30.04 20.92 19.45
N ASP A 125 29.50 21.95 20.12
CA ASP A 125 29.22 21.95 21.57
C ASP A 125 27.81 21.45 21.91
N ALA A 126 27.03 20.98 20.93
CA ALA A 126 25.65 20.55 21.13
C ALA A 126 25.59 19.30 22.01
N ASN A 127 24.85 19.38 23.12
CA ASN A 127 24.59 18.21 23.97
C ASN A 127 23.28 17.51 23.56
N PRO A 128 23.15 16.19 23.84
CA PRO A 128 21.96 15.41 23.49
C PRO A 128 20.62 16.01 23.96
N GLN A 129 20.57 16.59 25.15
CA GLN A 129 19.35 17.22 25.69
C GLN A 129 18.93 18.44 24.87
N SER A 130 19.89 19.30 24.52
CA SER A 130 19.65 20.50 23.73
C SER A 130 19.20 20.15 22.31
N ILE A 131 19.82 19.12 21.70
CA ILE A 131 19.43 18.58 20.39
C ILE A 131 17.98 18.11 20.43
N ARG A 132 17.61 17.26 21.40
CA ARG A 132 16.24 16.73 21.54
C ARG A 132 15.22 17.85 21.72
N ILE A 133 15.40 18.71 22.73
CA ILE A 133 14.45 19.78 23.05
C ILE A 133 14.26 20.73 21.86
N THR A 134 15.34 21.07 21.16
CA THR A 134 15.27 21.98 20.02
C THR A 134 14.57 21.32 18.83
N SER A 135 14.91 20.07 18.54
CA SER A 135 14.27 19.30 17.46
C SER A 135 12.77 19.14 17.73
N ASP A 136 12.38 18.76 18.95
CA ASP A 136 10.98 18.57 19.33
C ASP A 136 10.19 19.89 19.19
N ALA A 137 10.74 21.01 19.67
CA ALA A 137 10.06 22.30 19.59
C ALA A 137 9.86 22.78 18.15
N ILE A 138 10.89 22.67 17.31
CA ILE A 138 10.83 23.09 15.90
C ILE A 138 9.88 22.18 15.13
N CYS A 139 10.08 20.86 15.19
CA CYS A 139 9.30 19.90 14.43
C CYS A 139 7.83 19.90 14.87
N ALA A 140 7.54 20.02 16.17
CA ALA A 140 6.16 20.14 16.65
C ALA A 140 5.52 21.47 16.21
N CYS A 141 6.27 22.58 16.22
CA CYS A 141 5.77 23.85 15.68
C CYS A 141 5.43 23.74 14.19
N TRP A 142 6.35 23.21 13.38
CA TRP A 142 6.19 23.09 11.94
C TRP A 142 5.06 22.14 11.57
N TYR A 143 5.01 20.97 12.20
CA TYR A 143 3.90 20.02 12.04
C TYR A 143 2.56 20.68 12.38
N SER A 144 2.49 21.40 13.50
CA SER A 144 1.23 22.01 13.95
C SER A 144 0.73 23.15 13.08
N ILE A 145 1.61 23.99 12.51
CA ILE A 145 1.18 25.10 11.62
C ILE A 145 0.92 24.64 10.19
N SER A 146 1.46 23.49 9.78
CA SER A 146 1.32 22.94 8.42
C SER A 146 -0.09 22.40 8.09
N ARG A 147 -1.06 22.53 9.01
CA ARG A 147 -2.40 21.95 8.87
C ARG A 147 -3.21 22.52 7.71
N THR A 148 -2.95 23.76 7.28
CA THR A 148 -3.61 24.33 6.09
C THR A 148 -2.71 24.23 4.87
N ASP A 149 -3.29 23.89 3.72
CA ASP A 149 -2.55 23.72 2.46
C ASP A 149 -1.78 24.96 2.05
N SER A 150 -2.34 26.15 2.29
CA SER A 150 -1.66 27.41 1.96
C SER A 150 -0.37 27.64 2.77
N VAL A 151 -0.40 27.35 4.07
CA VAL A 151 0.76 27.52 4.95
C VAL A 151 1.78 26.45 4.60
N ARG A 152 1.34 25.20 4.43
CA ARG A 152 2.21 24.08 3.99
C ARG A 152 2.88 24.38 2.66
N THR A 153 2.14 24.92 1.69
CA THR A 153 2.68 25.34 0.38
C THR A 153 3.76 26.40 0.55
N ALA A 154 3.52 27.43 1.37
CA ALA A 154 4.52 28.46 1.64
C ALA A 154 5.77 27.89 2.34
N MET A 155 5.58 26.98 3.29
CA MET A 155 6.66 26.29 4.01
C MET A 155 7.55 25.50 3.04
N VAL A 156 6.96 24.63 2.23
CA VAL A 156 7.68 23.73 1.33
C VAL A 156 8.39 24.50 0.19
N LYS A 157 7.77 25.58 -0.32
CA LYS A 157 8.40 26.49 -1.30
C LYS A 157 9.57 27.29 -0.72
N THR A 158 9.65 27.42 0.61
CA THR A 158 10.79 28.07 1.26
C THR A 158 12.01 27.16 1.17
N LYS A 159 13.08 27.64 0.54
CA LYS A 159 14.32 26.89 0.34
C LYS A 159 14.95 26.56 1.70
N GLY A 160 15.25 25.29 1.94
CA GLY A 160 15.84 24.80 3.19
C GLY A 160 14.84 24.14 4.13
N THR A 161 13.53 24.32 3.96
CA THR A 161 12.53 23.72 4.87
C THR A 161 12.55 22.20 4.83
N VAL A 162 12.40 21.61 3.64
CA VAL A 162 12.40 20.15 3.45
C VAL A 162 13.76 19.58 3.88
N GLU A 163 14.84 20.27 3.55
CA GLU A 163 16.21 19.86 3.89
C GLU A 163 16.43 19.83 5.41
N ILE A 164 15.98 20.84 6.14
CA ILE A 164 16.07 20.88 7.61
C ILE A 164 15.19 19.80 8.24
N ALA A 165 13.94 19.64 7.77
CA ALA A 165 13.05 18.59 8.27
C ALA A 165 13.67 17.19 8.09
N ALA A 166 14.26 16.92 6.91
CA ALA A 166 14.96 15.67 6.64
C ALA A 166 16.20 15.47 7.52
N GLN A 167 17.01 16.51 7.74
CA GLN A 167 18.16 16.44 8.64
C GLN A 167 17.76 16.14 10.08
N LEU A 168 16.75 16.84 10.62
CA LEU A 168 16.23 16.60 11.96
C LEU A 168 15.65 15.18 12.08
N TRP A 169 14.97 14.70 11.03
CA TRP A 169 14.46 13.34 10.96
C TRP A 169 15.58 12.28 10.99
N VAL A 170 16.69 12.47 10.27
CA VAL A 170 17.85 11.56 10.32
C VAL A 170 18.42 11.48 11.74
N HIS A 171 18.42 12.59 12.49
CA HIS A 171 18.95 12.66 13.84
C HIS A 171 17.95 12.30 14.95
N GLU A 172 16.70 11.95 14.64
CA GLU A 172 15.63 11.67 15.62
C GLU A 172 16.03 10.62 16.68
N ASP A 173 16.81 9.59 16.28
CA ASP A 173 17.27 8.52 17.18
C ASP A 173 18.78 8.56 17.49
N ALA A 174 19.55 9.37 16.74
CA ALA A 174 21.00 9.32 16.76
C ALA A 174 21.54 9.91 18.08
N ASN A 175 22.22 9.11 18.89
CA ASN A 175 22.85 9.52 20.16
C ASN A 175 21.88 10.09 21.22
N LEU A 176 20.56 9.85 21.08
CA LEU A 176 19.52 10.33 21.99
C LEU A 176 18.84 9.21 22.80
N LYS A 177 19.39 7.99 22.80
CA LYS A 177 18.76 6.81 23.45
C LYS A 177 18.44 7.00 24.94
N ASN A 178 19.20 7.85 25.62
CA ASN A 178 19.02 8.15 27.05
C ASN A 178 18.30 9.50 27.31
N VAL A 179 17.86 10.17 26.24
CA VAL A 179 17.17 11.46 26.30
C VAL A 179 15.77 11.28 25.70
N PRO A 180 14.76 10.97 26.53
CA PRO A 180 13.40 10.80 26.05
C PRO A 180 12.87 12.12 25.47
N SER A 181 12.04 11.99 24.44
CA SER A 181 11.21 13.10 23.96
C SER A 181 10.25 13.53 25.06
N MET A 182 9.94 14.83 25.11
CA MET A 182 8.88 15.36 25.99
C MET A 182 7.48 15.15 25.39
N LEU A 183 7.41 14.67 24.15
CA LEU A 183 6.21 14.45 23.36
C LEU A 183 6.06 12.95 23.06
N ASP A 184 4.82 12.47 23.11
CA ASP A 184 4.49 11.05 22.90
C ASP A 184 4.48 10.63 21.41
N ILE A 185 4.88 11.52 20.50
CA ILE A 185 4.90 11.29 19.06
C ILE A 185 6.31 11.59 18.48
N PRO A 186 6.72 10.91 17.39
CA PRO A 186 7.99 11.16 16.71
C PRO A 186 7.89 12.45 15.88
N THR A 187 8.11 13.60 16.52
CA THR A 187 7.87 14.89 15.86
C THR A 187 8.75 15.16 14.65
N PRO A 188 10.05 14.81 14.60
CA PRO A 188 10.81 14.92 13.35
C PRO A 188 10.21 14.11 12.20
N SER A 189 9.76 12.87 12.45
CA SER A 189 9.06 12.05 11.46
C SER A 189 7.74 12.69 11.01
N ALA A 190 6.91 13.16 11.95
CA ALA A 190 5.64 13.85 11.63
C ALA A 190 5.86 15.16 10.87
N CYS A 191 6.93 15.89 11.19
CA CYS A 191 7.30 17.11 10.51
C CYS A 191 7.76 16.83 9.08
N LEU A 192 8.64 15.86 8.87
CA LEU A 192 9.07 15.50 7.51
C LEU A 192 7.89 15.01 6.68
N ASP A 193 7.05 14.14 7.25
CA ASP A 193 5.83 13.65 6.63
C ASP A 193 4.96 14.79 6.10
N ALA A 194 4.67 15.80 6.94
CA ALA A 194 3.90 16.97 6.54
C ALA A 194 4.58 17.84 5.47
N MET A 195 5.91 17.78 5.32
CA MET A 195 6.65 18.52 4.29
C MET A 195 6.73 17.78 2.95
N LEU A 196 6.47 16.47 2.91
CA LEU A 196 6.38 15.68 1.67
C LEU A 196 5.01 15.88 1.00
N PHE A 197 4.74 17.14 0.66
CA PHE A 197 3.43 17.59 0.21
C PHE A 197 3.21 17.35 -1.28
N ASP A 198 2.06 16.75 -1.62
CA ASP A 198 1.74 16.29 -2.98
C ASP A 198 1.72 17.37 -4.06
N ASN A 199 1.40 18.61 -3.69
CA ASN A 199 1.32 19.69 -4.66
C ASN A 199 2.70 20.20 -5.13
N ILE A 200 3.80 19.59 -4.67
CA ILE A 200 5.17 20.01 -5.01
C ILE A 200 6.05 18.77 -5.26
N ASP A 201 6.36 18.53 -6.54
CA ASP A 201 6.99 17.29 -7.03
C ASP A 201 8.41 17.00 -6.49
N ASP A 202 9.17 18.02 -6.10
CA ASP A 202 10.61 17.87 -5.78
C ASP A 202 10.92 17.54 -4.30
N CYS A 203 9.90 17.48 -3.44
CA CYS A 203 10.07 17.33 -2.00
C CYS A 203 10.81 16.04 -1.62
N THR A 204 10.42 14.91 -2.21
CA THR A 204 11.03 13.61 -1.93
C THR A 204 12.51 13.57 -2.34
N GLN A 205 12.85 14.19 -3.48
CA GLN A 205 14.23 14.27 -3.96
C GLN A 205 15.09 15.21 -3.09
N ARG A 206 14.52 16.33 -2.63
CA ARG A 206 15.16 17.23 -1.66
C ARG A 206 15.41 16.53 -0.33
N ALA A 207 14.43 15.79 0.18
CA ALA A 207 14.56 15.01 1.41
C ALA A 207 15.62 13.90 1.30
N LEU A 208 15.63 13.17 0.18
CA LEU A 208 16.62 12.14 -0.13
C LEU A 208 18.05 12.72 -0.13
N LYS A 209 18.26 13.82 -0.86
CA LYS A 209 19.57 14.50 -0.92
C LYS A 209 20.02 14.99 0.45
N ALA A 210 19.12 15.59 1.22
CA ALA A 210 19.41 16.07 2.57
C ALA A 210 19.70 14.93 3.57
N SER A 211 19.18 13.74 3.30
CA SER A 211 19.40 12.53 4.11
C SER A 211 20.63 11.71 3.68
N GLY A 212 21.51 12.27 2.84
CA GLY A 212 22.76 11.64 2.38
C GLY A 212 22.71 11.03 0.99
N GLY A 213 21.57 11.11 0.28
CA GLY A 213 21.46 10.78 -1.15
C GLY A 213 21.44 9.28 -1.49
N ASP A 214 21.37 8.39 -0.50
CA ASP A 214 21.31 6.94 -0.70
C ASP A 214 19.89 6.40 -0.38
N PRO A 215 19.08 6.05 -1.40
CA PRO A 215 17.72 5.56 -1.20
C PRO A 215 17.63 4.34 -0.29
N VAL A 216 18.63 3.45 -0.32
CA VAL A 216 18.63 2.22 0.47
C VAL A 216 18.82 2.55 1.95
N LYS A 217 19.71 3.50 2.29
CA LYS A 217 19.91 3.93 3.68
C LYS A 217 18.69 4.66 4.24
N VAL A 218 18.05 5.50 3.44
CA VAL A 218 16.82 6.21 3.81
C VAL A 218 15.68 5.22 4.08
N ALA A 219 15.45 4.28 3.14
CA ALA A 219 14.45 3.23 3.33
C ALA A 219 14.77 2.35 4.55
N GLN A 220 16.05 2.01 4.77
CA GLN A 220 16.48 1.23 5.93
C GLN A 220 16.20 1.95 7.25
N LEU A 221 16.46 3.25 7.32
CA LEU A 221 16.18 4.06 8.51
C LEU A 221 14.68 4.05 8.82
N ALA A 222 13.84 4.41 7.84
CA ALA A 222 12.38 4.45 8.00
C ALA A 222 11.81 3.08 8.40
N MET A 223 12.23 2.01 7.71
CA MET A 223 11.82 0.64 8.01
C MET A 223 12.26 0.17 9.40
N SER A 224 13.44 0.61 9.88
CA SER A 224 13.93 0.26 11.21
C SER A 224 13.07 0.87 12.32
N ARG A 225 12.57 2.10 12.13
CA ARG A 225 11.67 2.77 13.07
C ARG A 225 10.32 2.10 13.13
N LEU A 226 9.72 1.80 11.97
CA LEU A 226 8.44 1.09 11.89
C LEU A 226 8.54 -0.29 12.58
N LYS A 227 9.61 -1.05 12.31
CA LYS A 227 9.84 -2.36 12.95
C LYS A 227 10.06 -2.24 14.46
N THR A 228 10.82 -1.26 14.91
CA THR A 228 11.04 -1.00 16.34
C THR A 228 9.72 -0.68 17.04
N ALA A 229 8.91 0.20 16.47
CA ALA A 229 7.61 0.58 17.01
C ALA A 229 6.60 -0.58 17.00
N THR A 230 6.63 -1.43 15.97
CA THR A 230 5.76 -2.62 15.87
C THR A 230 6.09 -3.66 16.93
N ASN A 231 7.38 -3.83 17.26
CA ASN A 231 7.83 -4.82 18.24
C ASN A 231 7.93 -4.26 19.68
N ALA A 232 7.50 -3.02 19.91
CA ALA A 232 7.48 -2.44 21.24
C ALA A 232 6.49 -3.21 22.15
N PRO A 233 6.78 -3.39 23.45
CA PRO A 233 5.89 -4.08 24.38
C PRO A 233 4.47 -3.49 24.40
N GLN A 234 4.37 -2.17 24.25
CA GLN A 234 3.13 -1.44 24.06
C GLN A 234 3.20 -0.69 22.73
N MET A 235 2.35 -1.07 21.79
CA MET A 235 2.24 -0.40 20.50
C MET A 235 1.58 0.97 20.68
N ASN A 236 2.23 2.03 20.22
CA ASN A 236 1.64 3.36 20.13
C ASN A 236 1.05 3.54 18.71
N PRO A 237 -0.28 3.52 18.54
CA PRO A 237 -0.92 3.64 17.22
C PRO A 237 -0.59 4.95 16.50
N VAL A 238 -0.46 6.06 17.25
CA VAL A 238 -0.16 7.37 16.64
C VAL A 238 1.25 7.37 16.03
N CYS A 239 2.23 6.80 16.73
CA CYS A 239 3.59 6.64 16.18
C CYS A 239 3.61 5.75 14.94
N LEU A 240 2.87 4.64 14.96
CA LEU A 240 2.81 3.70 13.82
C LEU A 240 2.18 4.36 12.59
N THR A 241 1.12 5.13 12.79
CA THR A 241 0.44 5.90 11.75
C THR A 241 1.43 6.88 11.10
N ILE A 242 2.13 7.70 11.91
CA ILE A 242 3.14 8.65 11.41
C ILE A 242 4.25 7.95 10.60
N TYR A 243 4.74 6.80 11.06
CA TYR A 243 5.77 6.08 10.32
C TYR A 243 5.25 5.48 9.01
N LEU A 244 4.00 4.99 8.99
CA LEU A 244 3.36 4.46 7.78
C LEU A 244 3.13 5.56 6.75
N ASP A 245 2.57 6.71 7.18
CA ASP A 245 2.32 7.85 6.31
C ASP A 245 3.61 8.39 5.72
N LEU A 246 4.65 8.56 6.55
CA LEU A 246 5.96 8.99 6.09
C LEU A 246 6.57 8.02 5.07
N ILE A 247 6.49 6.71 5.33
CA ILE A 247 6.97 5.71 4.37
C ILE A 247 6.17 5.82 3.07
N GLY A 248 4.84 5.95 3.15
CA GLY A 248 3.97 6.16 2.00
C GLY A 248 4.37 7.38 1.17
N HIS A 249 4.60 8.52 1.81
CA HIS A 249 5.04 9.76 1.15
C HIS A 249 6.44 9.66 0.54
N LEU A 250 7.40 9.03 1.22
CA LEU A 250 8.74 8.78 0.69
C LEU A 250 8.75 7.84 -0.52
N SER A 251 7.69 7.07 -0.74
CA SER A 251 7.63 6.01 -1.74
C SER A 251 6.46 6.13 -2.73
N ARG A 252 5.77 7.28 -2.69
CA ARG A 252 4.56 7.56 -3.46
C ARG A 252 4.76 7.44 -4.97
N ARG A 253 5.87 7.97 -5.50
CA ARG A 253 6.14 8.00 -6.94
C ARG A 253 6.63 6.64 -7.45
N ASP A 254 5.99 6.15 -8.52
CA ASP A 254 6.29 4.84 -9.10
C ASP A 254 7.69 4.75 -9.72
N ASP A 255 8.22 5.88 -10.19
CA ASP A 255 9.54 6.02 -10.81
C ASP A 255 10.68 6.30 -9.81
N ASP A 256 10.37 6.50 -8.52
CA ASP A 256 11.36 6.92 -7.53
C ASP A 256 12.22 5.74 -7.01
N PRO A 257 13.56 5.87 -7.01
CA PRO A 257 14.45 4.88 -6.40
C PRO A 257 14.11 4.49 -4.96
N LEU A 258 13.49 5.39 -4.18
CA LEU A 258 13.03 5.10 -2.83
C LEU A 258 11.95 4.02 -2.82
N ARG A 259 10.99 4.06 -3.75
CA ARG A 259 9.94 3.04 -3.85
C ARG A 259 10.54 1.66 -4.05
N ASN A 260 11.46 1.53 -5.00
CA ASN A 260 12.17 0.28 -5.27
C ASN A 260 13.06 -0.17 -4.08
N ALA A 261 13.65 0.78 -3.36
CA ALA A 261 14.39 0.48 -2.13
C ALA A 261 13.48 -0.15 -1.07
N PHE A 262 12.30 0.43 -0.79
CA PHE A 262 11.32 -0.13 0.15
C PHE A 262 10.80 -1.51 -0.29
N LEU A 263 10.46 -1.66 -1.57
CA LEU A 263 10.04 -2.94 -2.16
C LEU A 263 11.11 -4.03 -1.98
N SER A 264 12.38 -3.69 -2.19
CA SER A 264 13.51 -4.61 -1.98
C SER A 264 13.71 -5.03 -0.52
N MET A 265 13.16 -4.26 0.42
CA MET A 265 13.20 -4.52 1.86
C MET A 265 11.96 -5.26 2.39
N ASN A 266 11.13 -5.82 1.49
CA ASN A 266 9.88 -6.53 1.79
C ASN A 266 8.90 -5.66 2.60
N VAL A 267 8.81 -4.36 2.30
CA VAL A 267 7.89 -3.44 2.98
C VAL A 267 6.44 -3.94 2.95
N VAL A 268 5.98 -4.50 1.83
CA VAL A 268 4.64 -5.06 1.67
C VAL A 268 4.36 -6.12 2.74
N THR A 269 5.26 -7.08 2.91
CA THR A 269 5.12 -8.11 3.96
C THR A 269 5.13 -7.51 5.37
N VAL A 270 5.97 -6.51 5.64
CA VAL A 270 6.06 -5.87 6.96
C VAL A 270 4.76 -5.13 7.28
N VAL A 271 4.27 -4.31 6.35
CA VAL A 271 3.03 -3.53 6.52
C VAL A 271 1.82 -4.45 6.60
N THR A 272 1.73 -5.50 5.80
CA THR A 272 0.62 -6.46 5.91
C THR A 272 0.62 -7.19 7.24
N LYS A 273 1.78 -7.63 7.75
CA LYS A 273 1.85 -8.26 9.08
C LYS A 273 1.44 -7.30 10.18
N LEU A 274 1.84 -6.03 10.09
CA LEU A 274 1.37 -4.99 11.00
C LEU A 274 -0.15 -4.85 10.91
N ALA A 275 -0.73 -4.77 9.71
CA ALA A 275 -2.18 -4.69 9.50
C ALA A 275 -2.93 -5.86 10.15
N VAL A 276 -2.42 -7.09 10.04
CA VAL A 276 -2.98 -8.28 10.72
C VAL A 276 -2.93 -8.13 12.25
N THR A 277 -1.84 -7.58 12.79
CA THR A 277 -1.73 -7.33 14.23
C THR A 277 -2.71 -6.25 14.68
N ILE A 278 -2.84 -5.15 13.93
CA ILE A 278 -3.75 -4.06 14.25
C ILE A 278 -5.22 -4.49 14.13
N SER A 279 -5.58 -5.25 13.09
CA SER A 279 -6.96 -5.74 12.90
C SER A 279 -7.43 -6.62 14.07
N LYS A 280 -6.54 -7.43 14.65
CA LYS A 280 -6.82 -8.18 15.88
C LYS A 280 -7.07 -7.24 17.06
N LYS A 281 -6.21 -6.24 17.26
CA LYS A 281 -6.34 -5.24 18.33
C LYS A 281 -7.63 -4.41 18.24
N LEU A 282 -8.08 -4.08 17.03
CA LEU A 282 -9.33 -3.35 16.81
C LEU A 282 -10.56 -4.10 17.36
N ASN A 283 -10.49 -5.42 17.42
CA ASN A 283 -11.56 -6.27 17.92
C ASN A 283 -11.44 -6.59 19.43
N GLU A 284 -10.40 -6.09 20.12
CA GLU A 284 -10.25 -6.20 21.57
C GLU A 284 -11.17 -5.20 22.30
N ARG A 285 -11.71 -5.58 23.46
CA ARG A 285 -12.53 -4.67 24.28
C ARG A 285 -11.66 -3.52 24.81
N GLY A 286 -12.13 -2.29 24.67
CA GLY A 286 -11.41 -1.10 25.14
C GLY A 286 -10.16 -0.77 24.31
N CYS A 287 -10.11 -1.22 23.05
CA CYS A 287 -9.02 -0.89 22.14
C CYS A 287 -8.85 0.63 21.98
N ASN A 288 -7.61 1.07 21.77
CA ASN A 288 -7.32 2.47 21.51
C ASN A 288 -7.95 2.86 20.15
N PRO A 289 -8.79 3.90 20.08
CA PRO A 289 -9.48 4.29 18.84
C PRO A 289 -8.51 4.65 17.71
N HIS A 290 -7.30 5.11 18.02
CA HIS A 290 -6.27 5.45 17.02
C HIS A 290 -5.74 4.25 16.24
N PHE A 291 -6.03 3.01 16.67
CA PHE A 291 -5.74 1.84 15.83
C PHE A 291 -6.56 1.84 14.54
N LEU A 292 -7.69 2.56 14.48
CA LEU A 292 -8.46 2.72 13.26
C LEU A 292 -7.69 3.56 12.23
N ASP A 293 -7.06 4.65 12.68
CA ASP A 293 -6.18 5.47 11.84
C ASP A 293 -4.99 4.63 11.35
N THR A 294 -4.39 3.82 12.24
CA THR A 294 -3.26 2.95 11.87
C THR A 294 -3.62 1.88 10.85
N ILE A 295 -4.79 1.24 10.96
CA ILE A 295 -5.21 0.25 9.95
C ILE A 295 -5.54 0.93 8.62
N CYS A 296 -6.11 2.13 8.65
CA CYS A 296 -6.38 2.94 7.47
C CYS A 296 -5.07 3.26 6.73
N SER A 297 -4.07 3.82 7.42
CA SER A 297 -2.74 4.08 6.83
C SER A 297 -2.07 2.80 6.31
N ALA A 298 -2.18 1.68 7.03
CA ALA A 298 -1.57 0.42 6.61
C ALA A 298 -2.22 -0.16 5.33
N LEU A 299 -3.55 -0.18 5.28
CA LEU A 299 -4.28 -0.67 4.10
C LEU A 299 -4.23 0.32 2.95
N GLY A 300 -4.22 1.62 3.20
CA GLY A 300 -4.00 2.65 2.19
C GLY A 300 -2.61 2.57 1.57
N TYR A 301 -1.58 2.37 2.39
CA TYR A 301 -0.24 2.05 1.89
C TYR A 301 -0.27 0.81 0.99
N LEU A 302 -0.93 -0.28 1.41
CA LEU A 302 -0.99 -1.49 0.59
C LEU A 302 -1.76 -1.26 -0.72
N SER A 303 -2.90 -0.57 -0.69
CA SER A 303 -3.69 -0.22 -1.88
C SER A 303 -2.85 0.48 -2.94
N ASN A 304 -1.98 1.41 -2.52
CA ASN A 304 -1.05 2.12 -3.41
C ASN A 304 0.11 1.25 -3.93
N PHE A 305 0.47 0.17 -3.23
CA PHE A 305 1.68 -0.61 -3.50
C PHE A 305 1.45 -1.94 -4.20
N LEU A 306 0.25 -2.53 -4.09
CA LEU A 306 -0.07 -3.84 -4.67
C LEU A 306 0.15 -3.89 -6.17
N GLU A 307 -0.01 -2.76 -6.87
CA GLU A 307 0.14 -2.64 -8.32
C GLU A 307 1.51 -2.06 -8.74
N SER A 308 2.51 -2.03 -7.84
CA SER A 308 3.86 -1.60 -8.23
C SER A 308 4.49 -2.57 -9.22
N THR A 309 5.31 -2.09 -10.16
CA THR A 309 6.05 -2.92 -11.13
C THR A 309 5.15 -3.90 -11.89
N ASP A 310 5.30 -5.20 -11.67
CA ASP A 310 4.49 -6.30 -12.21
C ASP A 310 3.18 -6.57 -11.44
N GLY A 311 3.02 -5.99 -10.25
CA GLY A 311 1.84 -6.12 -9.40
C GLY A 311 1.66 -7.48 -8.73
N PHE A 312 1.61 -8.57 -9.51
CA PHE A 312 1.32 -9.91 -9.00
C PHE A 312 2.33 -10.36 -7.94
N SER A 313 3.61 -9.96 -8.04
CA SER A 313 4.63 -10.21 -7.02
C SER A 313 4.26 -9.66 -5.64
N TRP A 314 3.66 -8.47 -5.59
CA TRP A 314 3.30 -7.79 -4.35
C TRP A 314 1.95 -8.27 -3.82
N VAL A 315 1.00 -8.56 -4.71
CA VAL A 315 -0.27 -9.23 -4.38
C VAL A 315 -0.01 -10.59 -3.73
N VAL A 316 0.84 -11.42 -4.33
CA VAL A 316 1.21 -12.72 -3.72
C VAL A 316 1.88 -12.54 -2.37
N GLN A 317 2.78 -11.55 -2.22
CA GLN A 317 3.45 -11.29 -0.94
C GLN A 317 2.50 -10.83 0.16
N SER A 318 1.56 -9.94 -0.16
CA SER A 318 0.58 -9.43 0.81
C SER A 318 -0.43 -10.51 1.20
N LEU A 319 -0.94 -11.30 0.26
CA LEU A 319 -1.84 -12.42 0.54
C LEU A 319 -1.19 -13.44 1.48
N ASN A 320 0.03 -13.89 1.17
CA ASN A 320 0.77 -14.81 2.04
C ASN A 320 1.12 -14.19 3.42
N ALA A 321 1.14 -12.86 3.53
CA ALA A 321 1.36 -12.16 4.78
C ALA A 321 0.06 -11.91 5.58
N GLY A 322 -1.10 -12.26 5.02
CA GLY A 322 -2.40 -12.19 5.69
C GLY A 322 -3.25 -10.96 5.31
N LEU A 323 -3.08 -10.38 4.12
CA LEU A 323 -3.85 -9.20 3.68
C LEU A 323 -5.37 -9.39 3.85
N LEU A 324 -5.92 -10.51 3.36
CA LEU A 324 -7.37 -10.77 3.46
C LEU A 324 -7.82 -10.97 4.91
N ILE A 325 -6.98 -11.55 5.78
CA ILE A 325 -7.25 -11.66 7.22
C ILE A 325 -7.33 -10.27 7.84
N ALA A 326 -6.37 -9.39 7.54
CA ALA A 326 -6.37 -8.03 8.05
C ALA A 326 -7.62 -7.26 7.60
N TRP A 327 -7.98 -7.38 6.32
CA TRP A 327 -9.14 -6.70 5.75
C TRP A 327 -10.47 -7.21 6.33
N VAL A 328 -10.67 -8.53 6.41
CA VAL A 328 -11.86 -9.15 6.99
C VAL A 328 -12.01 -8.81 8.47
N ASP A 329 -10.91 -8.85 9.23
CA ASP A 329 -10.96 -8.51 10.66
C ASP A 329 -11.20 -7.02 10.92
N ALA A 330 -10.80 -6.14 9.98
CA ALA A 330 -11.04 -4.71 10.08
C ALA A 330 -12.43 -4.29 9.59
N SER A 331 -13.09 -5.09 8.74
CA SER A 331 -14.36 -4.73 8.09
C SER A 331 -15.51 -4.31 9.01
N PRO A 332 -15.67 -4.85 10.25
CA PRO A 332 -16.70 -4.37 11.18
C PRO A 332 -16.56 -2.88 11.56
N HIS A 333 -15.37 -2.30 11.38
CA HIS A 333 -15.07 -0.91 11.74
C HIS A 333 -15.17 0.05 10.56
N PHE A 334 -15.46 -0.41 9.34
CA PHE A 334 -15.49 0.44 8.13
C PHE A 334 -16.59 1.51 8.19
N THR A 335 -17.63 1.31 9.00
CA THR A 335 -18.68 2.32 9.26
C THR A 335 -18.18 3.57 9.98
N LYS A 336 -17.02 3.48 10.63
CA LYS A 336 -16.39 4.59 11.38
C LYS A 336 -15.41 5.40 10.53
N LEU A 337 -15.10 4.95 9.32
CA LEU A 337 -14.13 5.60 8.42
C LEU A 337 -14.79 6.75 7.66
N HIS A 338 -13.96 7.70 7.21
CA HIS A 338 -14.36 8.67 6.20
C HIS A 338 -14.73 7.93 4.88
N PRO A 339 -15.69 8.43 4.08
CA PRO A 339 -16.07 7.78 2.83
C PRO A 339 -14.90 7.49 1.88
N ASP A 340 -13.97 8.42 1.72
CA ASP A 340 -12.80 8.27 0.84
C ASP A 340 -11.84 7.17 1.34
N ASP A 341 -11.58 7.13 2.66
CA ASP A 341 -10.76 6.10 3.29
C ASP A 341 -11.41 4.71 3.14
N ARG A 342 -12.72 4.66 3.31
CA ARG A 342 -13.50 3.44 3.11
C ARG A 342 -13.43 2.96 1.66
N GLU A 343 -13.65 3.85 0.69
CA GLU A 343 -13.56 3.51 -0.73
C GLU A 343 -12.17 2.96 -1.09
N MET A 344 -11.11 3.63 -0.61
CA MET A 344 -9.73 3.19 -0.79
C MET A 344 -9.50 1.77 -0.24
N MET A 345 -10.05 1.47 0.94
CA MET A 345 -9.92 0.15 1.58
C MET A 345 -10.78 -0.91 0.89
N GLU A 346 -11.99 -0.57 0.46
CA GLU A 346 -12.89 -1.43 -0.29
C GLU A 346 -12.29 -1.83 -1.65
N ARG A 347 -11.65 -0.88 -2.34
CA ARG A 347 -10.98 -1.06 -3.65
C ARG A 347 -9.99 -2.23 -3.67
N ILE A 348 -9.33 -2.53 -2.55
CA ILE A 348 -8.41 -3.67 -2.46
C ILE A 348 -9.12 -4.98 -2.85
N VAL A 349 -10.32 -5.21 -2.31
CA VAL A 349 -11.05 -6.48 -2.49
C VAL A 349 -12.08 -6.39 -3.63
N SER A 350 -12.61 -5.20 -3.91
CA SER A 350 -13.60 -5.02 -4.98
C SER A 350 -13.00 -4.88 -6.39
N ASP A 351 -11.74 -4.42 -6.50
CA ASP A 351 -11.08 -4.14 -7.78
C ASP A 351 -9.71 -4.81 -7.89
N ILE A 352 -8.77 -4.46 -7.00
CA ILE A 352 -7.36 -4.86 -7.16
C ILE A 352 -7.21 -6.39 -7.14
N LEU A 353 -7.55 -7.05 -6.02
CA LEU A 353 -7.34 -8.50 -5.90
C LEU A 353 -8.09 -9.33 -6.97
N PRO A 354 -9.38 -9.07 -7.28
CA PRO A 354 -10.08 -9.74 -8.37
C PRO A 354 -9.32 -9.76 -9.70
N ARG A 355 -8.75 -8.61 -10.11
CA ARG A 355 -7.99 -8.49 -11.38
C ARG A 355 -6.73 -9.35 -11.43
N TYR A 356 -6.20 -9.74 -10.26
CA TYR A 356 -5.03 -10.63 -10.16
C TYR A 356 -5.40 -12.10 -9.95
N LEU A 357 -6.68 -12.46 -9.82
CA LEU A 357 -7.11 -13.87 -9.76
C LEU A 357 -6.92 -14.61 -11.09
N VAL A 358 -6.50 -13.95 -12.15
CA VAL A 358 -6.03 -14.60 -13.37
C VAL A 358 -4.66 -15.27 -13.19
N TYR A 359 -3.88 -14.90 -12.16
CA TYR A 359 -2.59 -15.51 -11.87
C TYR A 359 -2.77 -16.71 -10.95
N ARG A 360 -2.36 -17.90 -11.39
CA ARG A 360 -2.34 -19.13 -10.58
C ARG A 360 -1.61 -18.96 -9.26
N SER A 361 -0.49 -18.24 -9.27
CA SER A 361 0.30 -17.92 -8.09
C SER A 361 -0.47 -17.12 -7.04
N VAL A 362 -1.40 -16.26 -7.47
CA VAL A 362 -2.31 -15.49 -6.63
C VAL A 362 -3.43 -16.38 -6.11
N ILE A 363 -4.08 -17.17 -6.98
CA ILE A 363 -5.10 -18.15 -6.58
C ILE A 363 -4.60 -19.07 -5.47
N ASN A 364 -3.39 -19.62 -5.62
CA ASN A 364 -2.79 -20.49 -4.60
C ASN A 364 -2.54 -19.77 -3.26
N ALA A 365 -2.25 -18.47 -3.28
CA ALA A 365 -2.11 -17.67 -2.06
C ALA A 365 -3.48 -17.39 -1.41
N VAL A 366 -4.54 -17.29 -2.22
CA VAL A 366 -5.92 -17.12 -1.76
C VAL A 366 -6.48 -18.41 -1.15
N ASP A 367 -6.29 -19.58 -1.79
CA ASP A 367 -6.80 -20.89 -1.31
C ASP A 367 -6.53 -21.14 0.18
N GLY A 368 -5.25 -21.02 0.57
CA GLY A 368 -4.85 -21.26 1.96
C GLY A 368 -5.48 -20.26 2.94
N THR A 369 -5.81 -19.07 2.47
CA THR A 369 -6.40 -18.01 3.28
C THR A 369 -7.93 -18.16 3.39
N MET A 370 -8.63 -18.54 2.33
CA MET A 370 -10.10 -18.72 2.34
C MET A 370 -10.54 -19.74 3.40
N LYS A 371 -9.82 -20.86 3.50
CA LYS A 371 -10.05 -21.88 4.53
C LYS A 371 -10.01 -21.33 5.96
N ILE A 372 -9.18 -20.31 6.20
CA ILE A 372 -9.11 -19.64 7.50
C ILE A 372 -10.30 -18.68 7.66
N LEU A 373 -10.63 -17.90 6.62
CA LEU A 373 -11.72 -16.91 6.68
C LEU A 373 -13.11 -17.53 6.78
N ASP A 374 -13.29 -18.77 6.31
CA ASP A 374 -14.53 -19.54 6.48
C ASP A 374 -14.79 -20.03 7.91
N THR A 375 -13.85 -19.79 8.82
CA THR A 375 -13.98 -20.14 10.24
C THR A 375 -14.31 -18.93 11.10
N GLU A 376 -14.89 -19.17 12.27
CA GLU A 376 -15.10 -18.13 13.27
C GLU A 376 -13.76 -17.70 13.90
N PRO A 377 -13.59 -16.41 14.26
CA PRO A 377 -14.56 -15.32 14.18
C PRO A 377 -14.56 -14.56 12.83
N HIS A 378 -13.74 -14.95 11.86
CA HIS A 378 -13.52 -14.18 10.62
C HIS A 378 -14.80 -14.10 9.78
N LYS A 379 -15.48 -15.23 9.60
CA LYS A 379 -16.71 -15.34 8.82
C LYS A 379 -17.80 -14.40 9.33
N SER A 380 -18.13 -14.46 10.62
CA SER A 380 -19.17 -13.60 11.20
C SER A 380 -18.83 -12.11 11.13
N ARG A 381 -17.55 -11.73 11.29
CA ARG A 381 -17.09 -10.33 11.18
C ARG A 381 -17.42 -9.74 9.83
N VAL A 382 -17.02 -10.39 8.73
CA VAL A 382 -17.26 -9.84 7.40
C VAL A 382 -18.72 -9.90 6.99
N LEU A 383 -19.42 -11.01 7.31
CA LEU A 383 -20.83 -11.18 6.96
C LEU A 383 -21.79 -10.27 7.73
N SER A 384 -21.38 -9.74 8.89
CA SER A 384 -22.13 -8.73 9.64
C SER A 384 -21.73 -7.29 9.32
N SER A 385 -20.68 -7.09 8.51
CA SER A 385 -20.18 -5.76 8.15
C SER A 385 -20.82 -5.20 6.88
N ILE A 386 -20.65 -3.89 6.66
CA ILE A 386 -21.05 -3.25 5.39
C ILE A 386 -20.29 -3.79 4.18
N ALA A 387 -19.14 -4.43 4.41
CA ALA A 387 -18.29 -4.97 3.36
C ALA A 387 -18.71 -6.39 2.91
N LYS A 388 -19.81 -6.94 3.45
CA LYS A 388 -20.35 -8.27 3.14
C LYS A 388 -20.43 -8.52 1.64
N LYS A 389 -21.09 -7.63 0.89
CA LYS A 389 -21.31 -7.80 -0.56
C LYS A 389 -19.98 -7.85 -1.33
N ILE A 390 -19.04 -6.97 -0.99
CA ILE A 390 -17.72 -6.90 -1.61
C ILE A 390 -16.96 -8.21 -1.37
N TYR A 391 -16.97 -8.69 -0.12
CA TYR A 391 -16.33 -9.95 0.23
C TYR A 391 -16.97 -11.15 -0.49
N THR A 392 -18.31 -11.25 -0.50
CA THR A 392 -19.03 -12.35 -1.15
C THR A 392 -18.70 -12.41 -2.64
N ASN A 393 -18.74 -11.28 -3.35
CA ASN A 393 -18.39 -11.23 -4.78
C ASN A 393 -16.93 -11.68 -5.03
N PHE A 394 -15.99 -11.21 -4.21
CA PHE A 394 -14.59 -11.65 -4.31
C PHE A 394 -14.43 -13.15 -4.01
N HIS A 395 -15.12 -13.64 -2.98
CA HIS A 395 -15.06 -15.02 -2.54
C HIS A 395 -15.61 -15.97 -3.62
N GLU A 396 -16.74 -15.64 -4.24
CA GLU A 396 -17.33 -16.40 -5.34
C GLU A 396 -16.37 -16.48 -6.53
N LEU A 397 -15.82 -15.35 -6.97
CA LEU A 397 -14.84 -15.32 -8.05
C LEU A 397 -13.58 -16.13 -7.71
N ALA A 398 -13.07 -16.01 -6.48
CA ALA A 398 -11.91 -16.76 -6.02
C ALA A 398 -12.16 -18.27 -6.02
N LEU A 399 -13.32 -18.73 -5.56
CA LEU A 399 -13.72 -20.14 -5.60
C LEU A 399 -13.85 -20.66 -7.02
N GLU A 400 -14.49 -19.89 -7.91
CA GLU A 400 -14.60 -20.24 -9.31
C GLU A 400 -13.20 -20.46 -9.92
N ARG A 401 -12.28 -19.51 -9.71
CA ARG A 401 -10.90 -19.62 -10.21
C ARG A 401 -10.12 -20.78 -9.58
N LEU A 402 -10.41 -21.14 -8.33
CA LEU A 402 -9.84 -22.33 -7.68
C LEU A 402 -10.30 -23.63 -8.33
N PHE A 403 -11.58 -23.73 -8.67
CA PHE A 403 -12.10 -24.91 -9.35
C PHE A 403 -11.57 -25.05 -10.78
N VAL A 404 -11.33 -23.94 -11.49
CA VAL A 404 -10.58 -23.97 -12.75
C VAL A 404 -9.20 -24.61 -12.54
N ASP A 405 -8.43 -24.17 -11.53
CA ASP A 405 -7.09 -24.74 -11.27
C ASP A 405 -7.16 -26.24 -10.91
N MET A 406 -8.18 -26.65 -10.17
CA MET A 406 -8.38 -28.05 -9.77
C MET A 406 -8.72 -28.95 -10.96
N TYR A 407 -9.61 -28.48 -11.84
CA TYR A 407 -10.09 -29.24 -12.99
C TYR A 407 -8.96 -29.48 -14.00
N MET A 408 -8.09 -28.50 -14.22
CA MET A 408 -7.05 -28.53 -15.26
C MET A 408 -5.82 -29.39 -14.92
N LYS A 409 -5.91 -30.27 -13.89
CA LYS A 409 -4.91 -31.28 -13.45
C LYS A 409 -3.47 -30.90 -13.76
N HIS A 410 -2.99 -29.81 -13.17
CA HIS A 410 -1.63 -29.36 -13.41
C HIS A 410 -0.58 -30.16 -12.63
N LYS A 411 0.58 -30.33 -13.29
CA LYS A 411 1.76 -31.06 -12.81
C LYS A 411 2.17 -30.63 -11.39
N LEU A 412 2.61 -31.61 -10.60
CA LEU A 412 3.23 -31.41 -9.28
C LEU A 412 4.36 -30.38 -9.36
N SER A 413 4.53 -29.56 -8.32
CA SER A 413 5.69 -28.68 -8.19
C SER A 413 6.89 -29.48 -7.69
N SER A 414 8.08 -29.23 -8.22
CA SER A 414 9.32 -29.89 -7.79
C SER A 414 10.14 -29.02 -6.85
N CYS A 415 10.96 -29.65 -6.00
CA CYS A 415 11.97 -28.95 -5.22
C CYS A 415 13.03 -28.30 -6.14
N ASP A 416 13.42 -27.06 -5.85
CA ASP A 416 14.48 -26.34 -6.59
C ASP A 416 15.91 -26.75 -6.18
N ASN A 417 16.05 -27.66 -5.21
CA ASN A 417 17.32 -28.32 -4.98
C ASN A 417 17.54 -29.34 -6.10
N ALA A 418 18.49 -29.11 -7.00
CA ALA A 418 18.79 -30.00 -8.12
C ALA A 418 19.12 -31.45 -7.71
N LYS A 419 19.52 -31.68 -6.45
CA LYS A 419 19.77 -33.01 -5.88
C LYS A 419 18.51 -33.66 -5.26
N CYS A 420 17.38 -32.96 -5.25
CA CYS A 420 16.11 -33.43 -4.72
C CYS A 420 15.10 -33.60 -5.86
N GLN A 421 14.53 -34.80 -6.00
CA GLN A 421 13.51 -35.09 -7.00
C GLN A 421 12.09 -35.08 -6.42
N LYS A 422 11.90 -34.56 -5.19
CA LYS A 422 10.57 -34.52 -4.58
C LYS A 422 9.67 -33.59 -5.39
N ALA A 423 8.58 -34.14 -5.90
CA ALA A 423 7.50 -33.42 -6.54
C ALA A 423 6.22 -33.61 -5.72
N ASP A 424 5.53 -32.52 -5.41
CA ASP A 424 4.36 -32.52 -4.54
C ASP A 424 3.46 -31.31 -4.85
N LYS A 425 2.34 -31.16 -4.14
CA LYS A 425 1.51 -29.95 -4.19
C LYS A 425 2.36 -28.74 -3.76
N LYS A 426 2.22 -27.61 -4.48
CA LYS A 426 3.03 -26.39 -4.24
C LYS A 426 3.01 -25.92 -2.79
N ASN A 427 1.88 -26.11 -2.10
CA ASN A 427 1.68 -25.68 -0.71
C ASN A 427 2.49 -26.51 0.32
N SER A 428 3.08 -27.64 -0.08
CA SER A 428 3.98 -28.43 0.78
C SER A 428 5.44 -27.98 0.72
N PHE A 429 5.76 -26.98 -0.12
CA PHE A 429 7.11 -26.42 -0.25
C PHE A 429 7.26 -25.09 0.50
N GLN A 430 8.43 -24.91 1.11
CA GLN A 430 8.89 -23.66 1.71
C GLN A 430 9.45 -22.73 0.63
N LYS A 431 9.17 -21.42 0.72
CA LYS A 431 9.74 -20.40 -0.17
C LYS A 431 11.00 -19.80 0.42
N CYS A 432 11.97 -19.42 -0.42
CA CYS A 432 13.10 -18.62 0.02
C CYS A 432 12.64 -17.24 0.50
N SER A 433 12.92 -16.86 1.76
CA SER A 433 12.57 -15.54 2.31
C SER A 433 13.28 -14.36 1.65
N GLY A 434 14.35 -14.63 0.90
CA GLY A 434 15.10 -13.62 0.16
C GLY A 434 14.41 -13.23 -1.14
N CYS A 435 14.23 -14.18 -2.07
CA CYS A 435 13.65 -13.92 -3.39
C CYS A 435 12.16 -14.24 -3.51
N ASN A 436 11.59 -15.03 -2.60
CA ASN A 436 10.22 -15.53 -2.61
C ASN A 436 9.82 -16.36 -3.86
N THR A 437 10.76 -16.67 -4.76
CA THR A 437 10.50 -17.43 -5.98
C THR A 437 10.81 -18.92 -5.85
N SER A 438 11.92 -19.27 -5.17
CA SER A 438 12.37 -20.66 -5.11
C SER A 438 11.64 -21.49 -4.05
N LEU A 439 11.33 -22.75 -4.39
CA LEU A 439 10.58 -23.72 -3.61
C LEU A 439 11.47 -24.85 -3.10
N TYR A 440 11.38 -25.16 -1.81
CA TYR A 440 12.16 -26.20 -1.15
C TYR A 440 11.28 -27.08 -0.27
N CYS A 441 11.41 -28.40 -0.36
CA CYS A 441 10.61 -29.28 0.48
C CYS A 441 11.05 -29.25 1.95
N SER A 442 12.24 -28.72 2.23
CA SER A 442 12.80 -28.59 3.57
C SER A 442 13.88 -27.50 3.64
N LYS A 443 14.22 -27.10 4.87
CA LYS A 443 15.29 -26.12 5.12
C LYS A 443 16.67 -26.64 4.68
N GLU A 444 16.89 -27.94 4.76
CA GLU A 444 18.12 -28.60 4.33
C GLU A 444 18.29 -28.48 2.81
N CYS A 445 17.22 -28.72 2.04
CA CYS A 445 17.24 -28.52 0.59
C CYS A 445 17.53 -27.07 0.21
N GLN A 446 16.98 -26.11 0.95
CA GLN A 446 17.29 -24.70 0.76
C GLN A 446 18.79 -24.42 1.01
N ILE A 447 19.38 -24.96 2.08
CA ILE A 447 20.81 -24.77 2.39
C ILE A 447 21.70 -25.38 1.31
N ILE A 448 21.38 -26.58 0.80
CA ILE A 448 22.13 -27.25 -0.27
C ILE A 448 22.04 -26.42 -1.56
N ALA A 449 20.84 -26.04 -1.98
CA ALA A 449 20.66 -25.18 -3.16
C ALA A 449 21.36 -23.83 -3.01
N TRP A 450 21.40 -23.28 -1.79
CA TRP A 450 22.09 -22.02 -1.48
C TRP A 450 23.61 -22.12 -1.62
N LYS A 451 24.23 -23.20 -1.12
CA LYS A 451 25.68 -23.39 -1.14
C LYS A 451 26.19 -23.95 -2.48
N GLU A 452 25.46 -24.90 -3.05
CA GLU A 452 25.92 -25.74 -4.18
C GLU A 452 25.08 -25.55 -5.44
N GLY A 453 23.79 -25.24 -5.31
CA GLY A 453 22.84 -25.16 -6.43
C GLY A 453 22.75 -23.79 -7.10
N GLY A 454 23.69 -22.87 -6.85
CA GLY A 454 23.70 -21.53 -7.47
C GLY A 454 22.60 -20.57 -6.99
N HIS A 455 21.72 -20.99 -6.07
CA HIS A 455 20.59 -20.17 -5.65
C HIS A 455 21.02 -18.84 -5.00
N LYS A 456 22.16 -18.80 -4.30
CA LYS A 456 22.68 -17.54 -3.72
C LYS A 456 22.90 -16.47 -4.78
N VAL A 457 23.41 -16.83 -5.96
CA VAL A 457 23.65 -15.90 -7.08
C VAL A 457 22.33 -15.46 -7.69
N MET A 458 21.45 -16.42 -8.01
CA MET A 458 20.13 -16.12 -8.57
C MET A 458 19.26 -15.29 -7.62
N CYS A 459 19.29 -15.55 -6.31
CA CYS A 459 18.58 -14.79 -5.30
C CYS A 459 19.08 -13.33 -5.24
N LYS A 460 20.40 -13.11 -5.33
CA LYS A 460 20.98 -11.76 -5.41
C LYS A 460 20.56 -11.05 -6.69
N LEU A 461 20.58 -11.72 -7.84
CA LEU A 461 20.14 -11.15 -9.10
C LEU A 461 18.67 -10.74 -9.04
N LYS A 462 17.79 -11.59 -8.51
CA LYS A 462 16.37 -11.29 -8.30
C LYS A 462 16.13 -10.15 -7.30
N GLN A 463 16.99 -10.02 -6.29
CA GLN A 463 16.95 -8.86 -5.38
C GLN A 463 17.40 -7.58 -6.08
N GLN A 464 18.43 -7.65 -6.92
CA GLN A 464 18.90 -6.53 -7.71
C GLN A 464 17.86 -6.08 -8.74
N GLU A 465 17.24 -7.00 -9.47
CA GLU A 465 16.14 -6.71 -10.38
C GLU A 465 15.02 -5.94 -9.69
N ARG A 466 14.63 -6.33 -8.47
CA ARG A 466 13.65 -5.58 -7.66
C ARG A 466 14.12 -4.19 -7.25
N ARG A 467 15.41 -4.02 -6.91
CA ARG A 467 15.99 -2.69 -6.62
C ARG A 467 16.02 -1.80 -7.86
N GLU A 468 16.14 -2.41 -9.04
CA GLU A 468 16.11 -1.73 -10.33
C GLU A 468 14.68 -1.57 -10.89
N GLY A 469 13.65 -2.00 -10.16
CA GLY A 469 12.24 -1.90 -10.59
C GLY A 469 11.89 -2.79 -11.79
N LYS A 470 12.67 -3.83 -12.07
CA LYS A 470 12.44 -4.73 -13.20
C LYS A 470 11.24 -5.65 -12.95
N HIS A 471 10.43 -5.81 -13.99
CA HIS A 471 9.29 -6.73 -13.99
C HIS A 471 9.75 -8.18 -13.86
N GLN A 472 8.98 -8.99 -13.12
CA GLN A 472 9.21 -10.43 -13.11
C GLN A 472 8.51 -11.07 -14.31
N ALA A 473 9.15 -12.08 -14.88
CA ALA A 473 8.53 -12.87 -15.93
C ALA A 473 7.40 -13.73 -15.36
N ILE A 474 6.30 -13.84 -16.11
CA ILE A 474 5.20 -14.78 -15.83
C ILE A 474 5.77 -16.20 -15.71
N SER A 475 5.39 -16.90 -14.64
CA SER A 475 5.85 -18.27 -14.43
C SER A 475 5.20 -19.22 -15.44
N LYS A 476 5.84 -20.36 -15.74
CA LYS A 476 5.23 -21.38 -16.61
C LYS A 476 3.87 -21.87 -16.08
N GLY A 477 3.71 -21.91 -14.76
CA GLY A 477 2.45 -22.31 -14.12
C GLY A 477 1.34 -21.28 -14.29
N ASP A 478 1.65 -19.99 -14.20
CA ASP A 478 0.69 -18.93 -14.48
C ASP A 478 0.34 -18.91 -15.99
N ALA A 479 1.33 -19.09 -16.87
CA ALA A 479 1.12 -19.14 -18.31
C ALA A 479 0.22 -20.31 -18.76
N ALA A 480 0.36 -21.48 -18.14
CA ALA A 480 -0.53 -22.62 -18.39
C ALA A 480 -1.95 -22.31 -17.90
N PHE A 481 -2.09 -21.79 -16.68
CA PHE A 481 -3.39 -21.44 -16.15
C PHE A 481 -4.10 -20.36 -16.98
N PHE A 482 -3.39 -19.34 -17.48
CA PHE A 482 -3.96 -18.35 -18.40
C PHE A 482 -4.54 -18.98 -19.66
N HIS A 483 -3.87 -20.00 -20.20
CA HIS A 483 -4.34 -20.71 -21.38
C HIS A 483 -5.68 -21.38 -21.11
N ASP A 484 -5.77 -22.14 -20.02
CA ASP A 484 -6.98 -22.89 -19.70
C ASP A 484 -8.13 -21.97 -19.27
N LEU A 485 -7.83 -20.95 -18.49
CA LEU A 485 -8.79 -19.93 -18.06
C LEU A 485 -9.42 -19.22 -19.25
N ALA A 486 -8.59 -18.75 -20.19
CA ALA A 486 -9.07 -18.02 -21.36
C ALA A 486 -9.95 -18.90 -22.27
N ILE A 487 -9.58 -20.17 -22.46
CA ILE A 487 -10.40 -21.12 -23.24
C ILE A 487 -11.74 -21.36 -22.55
N ARG A 488 -11.73 -21.62 -21.24
CA ARG A 488 -12.97 -21.84 -20.47
C ARG A 488 -13.88 -20.61 -20.53
N ASP A 489 -13.36 -19.44 -20.16
CA ASP A 489 -14.17 -18.22 -20.10
C ASP A 489 -14.74 -17.87 -21.49
N ALA A 490 -13.96 -18.04 -22.56
CA ALA A 490 -14.43 -17.84 -23.93
C ALA A 490 -15.52 -18.85 -24.33
N ARG A 491 -15.39 -20.12 -23.92
CA ARG A 491 -16.42 -21.15 -24.18
C ARG A 491 -17.69 -20.91 -23.41
N HIS A 492 -17.60 -20.55 -22.13
CA HIS A 492 -18.74 -20.24 -21.29
C HIS A 492 -19.55 -19.06 -21.85
N HIS A 493 -18.87 -18.11 -22.51
CA HIS A 493 -19.51 -16.96 -23.18
C HIS A 493 -19.69 -17.14 -24.69
N LEU A 494 -19.56 -18.37 -25.21
CA LEU A 494 -19.65 -18.64 -26.65
C LEU A 494 -20.98 -18.20 -27.28
N PRO A 495 -22.17 -18.39 -26.66
CA PRO A 495 -23.43 -17.90 -27.22
C PRO A 495 -23.43 -16.39 -27.43
N HIS A 496 -22.88 -15.64 -26.48
CA HIS A 496 -22.72 -14.19 -26.55
C HIS A 496 -21.73 -13.79 -27.65
N LEU A 497 -20.56 -14.43 -27.71
CA LEU A 497 -19.54 -14.19 -28.74
C LEU A 497 -20.09 -14.48 -30.15
N GLN A 498 -20.81 -15.58 -30.35
CA GLN A 498 -21.44 -15.90 -31.64
C GLN A 498 -22.49 -14.87 -32.04
N ARG A 499 -23.25 -14.33 -31.08
CA ARG A 499 -24.20 -13.25 -31.33
C ARG A 499 -23.47 -12.00 -31.82
N MET A 500 -22.42 -11.58 -31.12
CA MET A 500 -21.58 -10.44 -31.55
C MET A 500 -20.97 -10.66 -32.93
N ALA A 501 -20.47 -11.87 -33.22
CA ALA A 501 -19.91 -12.19 -34.55
C ALA A 501 -20.95 -11.99 -35.66
N ARG A 502 -22.18 -12.47 -35.45
CA ARG A 502 -23.28 -12.30 -36.42
C ARG A 502 -23.72 -10.85 -36.59
N THR A 503 -23.69 -10.05 -35.52
CA THR A 503 -24.19 -8.67 -35.56
C THR A 503 -23.14 -7.66 -36.04
N GLU A 504 -21.91 -7.78 -35.55
CA GLU A 504 -20.83 -6.82 -35.81
C GLU A 504 -19.98 -7.21 -37.02
N TYR A 505 -19.91 -8.52 -37.32
CA TYR A 505 -19.07 -9.07 -38.39
C TYR A 505 -19.83 -10.04 -39.32
N PRO A 506 -21.00 -9.65 -39.88
CA PRO A 506 -21.90 -10.57 -40.58
C PRO A 506 -21.31 -11.26 -41.82
N ASN A 507 -20.26 -10.69 -42.42
CA ASN A 507 -19.62 -11.19 -43.64
C ASN A 507 -18.22 -11.79 -43.40
N VAL A 508 -17.81 -11.93 -42.14
CA VAL A 508 -16.48 -12.40 -41.75
C VAL A 508 -16.59 -13.85 -41.29
N LYS A 509 -15.65 -14.70 -41.69
CA LYS A 509 -15.65 -16.08 -41.23
C LYS A 509 -15.21 -16.13 -39.77
N LEU A 510 -15.80 -17.01 -38.96
CA LEU A 510 -15.50 -17.07 -37.53
C LEU A 510 -14.02 -17.34 -37.22
N HIS A 511 -13.30 -18.07 -38.08
CA HIS A 511 -11.85 -18.29 -37.92
C HIS A 511 -10.98 -17.08 -38.31
N GLU A 512 -11.56 -16.03 -38.88
CA GLU A 512 -10.89 -14.75 -39.12
C GLU A 512 -11.09 -13.78 -37.94
N LEU A 513 -11.82 -14.21 -36.89
CA LEU A 513 -12.06 -13.43 -35.68
C LEU A 513 -11.13 -13.87 -34.55
N ILE A 514 -10.68 -12.89 -33.78
CA ILE A 514 -9.98 -13.06 -32.50
C ILE A 514 -10.98 -12.75 -31.38
N VAL A 515 -11.09 -13.65 -30.41
CA VAL A 515 -11.85 -13.43 -29.17
C VAL A 515 -11.00 -12.61 -28.21
N ASN A 516 -11.51 -11.47 -27.75
CA ASN A 516 -10.82 -10.61 -26.81
C ASN A 516 -11.48 -10.69 -25.43
N ILE A 517 -10.69 -10.92 -24.37
CA ILE A 517 -11.14 -10.92 -22.98
C ILE A 517 -10.35 -9.86 -22.20
N ASP A 518 -11.05 -8.90 -21.58
CA ASP A 518 -10.43 -7.89 -20.72
C ASP A 518 -10.59 -8.26 -19.23
N TYR A 519 -9.56 -8.87 -18.66
CA TYR A 519 -9.47 -9.19 -17.23
C TYR A 519 -8.99 -8.00 -16.39
N CYS A 520 -8.69 -6.85 -16.99
CA CYS A 520 -8.48 -5.61 -16.25
C CYS A 520 -9.82 -4.97 -15.82
N LYS A 521 -10.96 -5.57 -16.17
CA LYS A 521 -12.30 -5.16 -15.75
C LYS A 521 -12.95 -6.23 -14.90
N ILE A 522 -13.76 -5.81 -13.94
CA ILE A 522 -14.50 -6.70 -13.03
C ILE A 522 -15.99 -6.33 -13.12
N PRO A 523 -16.86 -7.21 -13.66
CA PRO A 523 -16.56 -8.50 -14.31
C PRO A 523 -15.75 -8.34 -15.62
N PRO A 524 -15.12 -9.43 -16.13
CA PRO A 524 -14.40 -9.40 -17.41
C PRO A 524 -15.28 -8.95 -18.58
N GLN A 525 -14.70 -8.23 -19.53
CA GLN A 525 -15.40 -7.78 -20.74
C GLN A 525 -14.98 -8.58 -21.97
N TYR A 526 -15.93 -8.90 -22.84
CA TYR A 526 -15.72 -9.70 -24.04
C TYR A 526 -15.93 -8.85 -25.29
N SER A 527 -15.11 -9.06 -26.31
CA SER A 527 -15.28 -8.41 -27.62
C SER A 527 -14.63 -9.26 -28.72
N LEU A 528 -14.85 -8.87 -29.98
CA LEU A 528 -14.26 -9.52 -31.15
C LEU A 528 -13.45 -8.53 -31.97
N SER A 529 -12.43 -9.03 -32.65
CA SER A 529 -11.62 -8.25 -33.60
C SER A 529 -11.18 -9.08 -34.78
N LEU A 530 -10.79 -8.44 -35.87
CA LEU A 530 -10.32 -9.12 -37.08
C LEU A 530 -8.86 -9.55 -36.94
N LEU A 531 -8.56 -10.78 -37.37
CA LEU A 531 -7.19 -11.29 -37.47
C LEU A 531 -6.32 -10.45 -38.42
N SER A 532 -6.92 -9.85 -39.44
CA SER A 532 -6.26 -8.93 -40.36
C SER A 532 -5.90 -7.59 -39.73
N ASP A 533 -6.61 -7.16 -38.69
CA ASP A 533 -6.34 -5.89 -38.00
C ASP A 533 -5.40 -6.06 -36.80
N TYR A 534 -4.88 -7.26 -36.57
CA TYR A 534 -4.01 -7.55 -35.43
C TYR A 534 -2.86 -6.55 -35.27
N GLU A 535 -2.13 -6.27 -36.36
CA GLU A 535 -0.99 -5.34 -36.36
C GLU A 535 -1.40 -3.89 -36.04
N LYS A 536 -2.65 -3.52 -36.32
CA LYS A 536 -3.22 -2.19 -36.00
C LYS A 536 -3.75 -2.11 -34.57
N LEU A 537 -4.09 -3.26 -33.98
CA LEU A 537 -4.70 -3.38 -32.66
C LEU A 537 -3.67 -3.59 -31.54
N LEU A 538 -2.39 -3.78 -31.89
CA LEU A 538 -1.31 -3.74 -30.93
C LEU A 538 -1.34 -2.38 -30.22
N PRO A 539 -1.58 -2.34 -28.89
CA PRO A 539 -1.39 -1.11 -28.15
C PRO A 539 0.06 -0.64 -28.36
N GLU A 540 0.35 0.64 -28.12
CA GLU A 540 1.71 1.10 -27.81
C GLU A 540 2.15 0.45 -26.48
N VAL A 541 2.30 -0.87 -26.46
CA VAL A 541 2.83 -1.60 -25.33
C VAL A 541 4.30 -1.22 -25.29
N ASN A 542 4.79 -0.79 -24.13
CA ASN A 542 6.21 -0.58 -23.85
C ASN A 542 6.97 -1.88 -24.14
N SER A 543 7.36 -2.06 -25.40
CA SER A 543 7.97 -3.26 -25.99
C SER A 543 9.33 -3.60 -25.33
N SER A 544 9.85 -2.67 -24.53
CA SER A 544 11.09 -2.83 -23.76
C SER A 544 11.03 -3.90 -22.67
N CYS A 545 9.86 -4.31 -22.17
CA CYS A 545 9.80 -5.22 -21.02
C CYS A 545 9.83 -6.72 -21.36
N PHE A 546 9.33 -7.17 -22.52
CA PHE A 546 9.28 -8.61 -22.84
C PHE A 546 9.42 -8.94 -24.35
N PRO A 547 10.62 -8.83 -24.95
CA PRO A 547 10.84 -9.14 -26.36
C PRO A 547 10.44 -10.58 -26.75
N SER A 548 10.58 -11.52 -25.82
CA SER A 548 10.25 -12.94 -26.04
C SER A 548 8.75 -13.24 -26.03
N ALA A 549 7.93 -12.39 -25.40
CA ALA A 549 6.48 -12.54 -25.42
C ALA A 549 5.89 -12.14 -26.77
N GLY A 550 6.42 -11.06 -27.38
CA GLY A 550 6.03 -10.63 -28.74
C GLY A 550 6.28 -11.71 -29.78
N ALA A 551 7.51 -12.25 -29.84
CA ALA A 551 7.87 -13.28 -30.81
C ALA A 551 7.01 -14.56 -30.70
N ARG A 552 6.60 -14.95 -29.48
CA ARG A 552 5.69 -16.09 -29.30
C ARG A 552 4.29 -15.77 -29.82
N THR A 553 3.77 -14.58 -29.53
CA THR A 553 2.46 -14.15 -29.99
C THR A 553 2.41 -14.07 -31.51
N ASP A 554 3.42 -13.46 -32.14
CA ASP A 554 3.55 -13.39 -33.59
C ASP A 554 3.55 -14.79 -34.22
N ALA A 555 4.29 -15.73 -33.64
CA ALA A 555 4.32 -17.12 -34.12
C ALA A 555 2.94 -17.82 -34.02
N LEU A 556 2.13 -17.53 -33.00
CA LEU A 556 0.77 -18.08 -32.88
C LEU A 556 -0.16 -17.49 -33.94
N ILE A 557 0.03 -16.21 -34.28
CA ILE A 557 -0.80 -15.50 -35.25
C ILE A 557 -0.48 -15.95 -36.66
N GLU A 558 0.81 -16.02 -37.02
CA GLU A 558 1.24 -16.57 -38.30
C GLU A 558 0.75 -18.01 -38.46
N ARG A 559 0.83 -18.83 -37.40
CA ARG A 559 0.28 -20.19 -37.44
C ARG A 559 -1.23 -20.23 -37.70
N ALA A 560 -2.00 -19.30 -37.12
CA ALA A 560 -3.44 -19.20 -37.37
C ALA A 560 -3.73 -18.73 -38.80
N ARG A 561 -2.98 -17.76 -39.32
CA ARG A 561 -3.06 -17.26 -40.71
C ARG A 561 -2.74 -18.38 -41.72
N ASP A 562 -1.71 -19.16 -41.45
CA ASP A 562 -1.25 -20.27 -42.30
C ASP A 562 -2.20 -21.48 -42.28
N ASN A 563 -3.10 -21.56 -41.29
CA ASN A 563 -4.01 -22.68 -41.11
C ASN A 563 -5.46 -22.22 -40.88
N PRO A 564 -6.12 -21.60 -41.89
CA PRO A 564 -7.49 -21.10 -41.76
C PRO A 564 -8.45 -22.19 -41.30
N GLY A 565 -9.27 -21.87 -40.30
CA GLY A 565 -10.27 -22.79 -39.75
C GLY A 565 -9.72 -23.87 -38.82
N LYS A 566 -8.41 -24.07 -38.67
CA LYS A 566 -7.85 -25.03 -37.70
C LYS A 566 -7.69 -24.47 -36.30
N PHE A 567 -7.58 -23.15 -36.18
CA PHE A 567 -7.28 -22.49 -34.92
C PHE A 567 -8.14 -21.25 -34.73
N VAL A 568 -8.48 -20.99 -33.47
CA VAL A 568 -9.08 -19.73 -33.01
C VAL A 568 -8.11 -19.08 -32.04
N LEU A 569 -7.94 -17.76 -32.14
CA LEU A 569 -7.11 -17.01 -31.21
C LEU A 569 -7.99 -16.35 -30.16
N ILE A 570 -7.55 -16.47 -28.90
CA ILE A 570 -8.12 -15.77 -27.75
C ILE A 570 -7.03 -14.85 -27.22
N GLN A 571 -7.27 -13.54 -27.24
CA GLN A 571 -6.38 -12.53 -26.71
C GLN A 571 -6.92 -12.00 -25.39
N SER A 572 -6.13 -12.15 -24.34
CA SER A 572 -6.48 -11.72 -22.98
C SER A 572 -5.67 -10.50 -22.58
N ARG A 573 -6.35 -9.45 -22.10
CA ARG A 573 -5.73 -8.31 -21.41
C ARG A 573 -5.71 -8.62 -19.93
N ILE A 574 -4.53 -8.66 -19.32
CA ILE A 574 -4.37 -8.95 -17.88
C ILE A 574 -3.64 -7.81 -17.18
N SER A 575 -3.96 -7.58 -15.90
CA SER A 575 -3.29 -6.57 -15.09
C SER A 575 -1.84 -6.95 -14.84
N ASN A 576 -0.91 -6.02 -15.02
CA ASN A 576 0.53 -6.20 -14.77
C ASN A 576 1.09 -4.93 -14.14
N GLY A 577 0.83 -4.78 -12.84
CA GLY A 577 1.05 -3.55 -12.09
C GLY A 577 0.11 -2.42 -12.51
N THR A 578 0.63 -1.22 -12.70
CA THR A 578 -0.12 -0.06 -13.20
C THR A 578 -0.41 -0.14 -14.70
N GLY A 579 0.21 -1.10 -15.39
CA GLY A 579 -0.03 -1.40 -16.79
C GLY A 579 -0.85 -2.66 -17.02
N MET A 580 -0.85 -3.10 -18.26
CA MET A 580 -1.46 -4.35 -18.69
C MET A 580 -0.47 -5.16 -19.53
N GLN A 581 -0.73 -6.46 -19.63
CA GLN A 581 -0.03 -7.35 -20.53
C GLN A 581 -1.04 -8.07 -21.42
N LEU A 582 -0.68 -8.26 -22.69
CA LEU A 582 -1.42 -9.11 -23.61
C LEU A 582 -0.91 -10.53 -23.54
N VAL A 583 -1.82 -11.49 -23.42
CA VAL A 583 -1.54 -12.93 -23.48
C VAL A 583 -2.42 -13.53 -24.57
N THR A 584 -1.79 -14.19 -25.55
CA THR A 584 -2.51 -14.86 -26.64
C THR A 584 -2.50 -16.37 -26.43
N THR A 585 -3.70 -16.94 -26.52
CA THR A 585 -4.01 -18.35 -26.40
C THR A 585 -4.57 -18.85 -27.72
N GLN A 586 -4.15 -20.04 -28.13
CA GLN A 586 -4.65 -20.71 -29.33
C GLN A 586 -5.59 -21.84 -28.91
N ALA A 587 -6.80 -21.88 -29.45
CA ALA A 587 -7.77 -22.95 -29.30
C ALA A 587 -7.97 -23.71 -30.63
N SER A 588 -8.66 -24.86 -30.58
CA SER A 588 -9.08 -25.61 -31.77
C SER A 588 -10.04 -24.77 -32.64
N GLY A 589 -10.02 -24.99 -33.95
CA GLY A 589 -10.97 -24.41 -34.90
C GLY A 589 -12.42 -24.77 -34.61
N GLU A 590 -12.63 -25.95 -34.03
CA GLU A 590 -13.94 -26.46 -33.59
C GLU A 590 -14.54 -25.68 -32.41
N PHE A 591 -13.77 -24.74 -31.82
CA PHE A 591 -14.21 -23.84 -30.76
C PHE A 591 -15.57 -23.17 -31.05
N TRP A 592 -15.82 -22.80 -32.31
CA TRP A 592 -17.07 -22.14 -32.70
C TRP A 592 -18.25 -23.09 -32.93
N GLU A 593 -17.99 -24.38 -33.11
CA GLU A 593 -18.97 -25.38 -33.53
C GLU A 593 -19.55 -26.16 -32.35
N SER A 594 -18.82 -26.25 -31.23
CA SER A 594 -19.24 -27.05 -30.08
C SER A 594 -20.04 -26.23 -29.06
N GLY A 595 -21.36 -26.44 -29.00
CA GLY A 595 -22.18 -26.16 -27.80
C GLY A 595 -22.08 -27.25 -26.72
N SER A 596 -21.13 -28.20 -26.86
CA SER A 596 -20.90 -29.21 -25.84
C SER A 596 -19.44 -29.65 -25.83
N MET A 597 -18.87 -29.75 -24.64
CA MET A 597 -17.48 -29.98 -24.23
C MET A 597 -16.79 -31.27 -24.75
N LYS A 598 -17.03 -31.69 -26.01
CA LYS A 598 -16.48 -32.95 -26.57
C LYS A 598 -14.94 -33.01 -26.60
N ASP A 599 -14.25 -31.88 -26.61
CA ASP A 599 -12.78 -31.83 -26.58
C ASP A 599 -12.16 -32.16 -25.21
N PHE A 600 -12.97 -32.25 -24.14
CA PHE A 600 -12.48 -32.50 -22.77
C PHE A 600 -13.05 -33.79 -22.15
N ASP A 601 -13.95 -34.48 -22.84
CA ASP A 601 -14.68 -35.67 -22.39
C ASP A 601 -14.04 -36.99 -22.87
N GLU A 602 -12.82 -37.31 -22.40
CA GLU A 602 -12.37 -38.72 -22.38
C GLU A 602 -12.59 -39.41 -21.01
N MET A 603 -13.26 -38.75 -20.05
CA MET A 603 -13.65 -39.38 -18.78
C MET A 603 -14.92 -38.75 -18.20
N ASP A 604 -16.07 -39.32 -18.57
CA ASP A 604 -17.25 -39.63 -17.72
C ASP A 604 -18.54 -39.47 -18.52
N HIS A 605 -19.00 -40.59 -19.08
CA HIS A 605 -20.41 -40.77 -19.38
C HIS A 605 -21.19 -40.74 -18.05
N VAL A 606 -22.21 -39.88 -17.95
CA VAL A 606 -23.59 -40.22 -17.55
C VAL A 606 -24.38 -38.92 -17.20
N LEU A 607 -25.58 -38.83 -17.79
CA LEU A 607 -26.67 -37.84 -17.63
C LEU A 607 -26.65 -36.60 -18.53
N LYS A 608 -27.34 -36.70 -19.66
CA LYS A 608 -28.06 -35.58 -20.30
C LYS A 608 -29.55 -35.96 -20.33
N GLU A 609 -30.38 -35.21 -19.61
CA GLU A 609 -31.81 -35.08 -19.90
C GLU A 609 -32.13 -33.59 -20.04
N GLU A 610 -33.08 -33.35 -20.94
CA GLU A 610 -33.41 -32.09 -21.59
C GLU A 610 -34.22 -31.16 -20.67
N ASP A 611 -33.78 -29.90 -20.53
CA ASP A 611 -34.64 -28.76 -20.22
C ASP A 611 -33.96 -27.48 -20.76
N GLU A 612 -34.34 -27.05 -21.97
CA GLU A 612 -33.96 -25.77 -22.57
C GLU A 612 -34.88 -24.66 -22.03
N GLU A 613 -34.58 -24.12 -20.85
CA GLU A 613 -35.05 -22.79 -20.44
C GLU A 613 -33.87 -21.85 -20.12
N LEU A 614 -33.55 -21.01 -21.11
CA LEU A 614 -32.88 -19.70 -21.06
C LEU A 614 -32.07 -19.36 -19.80
N THR A 615 -30.82 -19.82 -19.78
CA THR A 615 -29.69 -19.01 -19.29
C THR A 615 -28.70 -18.84 -20.44
N ASP A 616 -28.12 -17.64 -20.62
CA ASP A 616 -27.26 -17.30 -21.79
C ASP A 616 -25.85 -17.95 -21.71
N THR A 617 -25.70 -19.00 -20.90
CA THR A 617 -24.43 -19.65 -20.49
C THR A 617 -24.61 -21.17 -20.39
N ASP A 618 -23.77 -21.94 -21.07
CA ASP A 618 -23.71 -23.40 -20.91
C ASP A 618 -23.03 -23.76 -19.58
N LEU A 619 -23.69 -24.57 -18.75
CA LEU A 619 -23.12 -25.08 -17.49
C LEU A 619 -21.94 -26.01 -17.76
N ASP A 620 -20.78 -25.70 -17.17
CA ASP A 620 -19.57 -26.52 -17.26
C ASP A 620 -19.29 -27.33 -15.98
N VAL A 621 -18.23 -28.15 -15.99
CA VAL A 621 -17.83 -28.95 -14.83
C VAL A 621 -17.50 -28.09 -13.61
N VAL A 622 -16.93 -26.90 -13.82
CA VAL A 622 -16.63 -25.96 -12.73
C VAL A 622 -17.94 -25.42 -12.13
N ASP A 623 -18.96 -25.14 -12.95
CA ASP A 623 -20.28 -24.74 -12.47
C ASP A 623 -20.94 -25.84 -11.63
N VAL A 624 -20.82 -27.10 -12.06
CA VAL A 624 -21.27 -28.27 -11.28
C VAL A 624 -20.49 -28.38 -9.96
N MET A 625 -19.17 -28.15 -9.96
CA MET A 625 -18.36 -28.14 -8.74
C MET A 625 -18.77 -27.00 -7.79
N MET A 626 -19.03 -25.80 -8.31
CA MET A 626 -19.53 -24.65 -7.56
C MET A 626 -20.91 -24.94 -6.93
N ALA A 627 -21.82 -25.52 -7.70
CA ALA A 627 -23.14 -25.92 -7.23
C ALA A 627 -23.05 -26.96 -6.11
N ARG A 628 -22.27 -28.02 -6.29
CA ARG A 628 -22.03 -29.05 -5.25
C ARG A 628 -21.41 -28.44 -3.99
N HIS A 629 -20.43 -27.55 -4.14
CA HIS A 629 -19.83 -26.87 -3.00
C HIS A 629 -20.85 -26.03 -2.23
N THR A 630 -21.68 -25.26 -2.94
CA THR A 630 -22.73 -24.43 -2.36
C THR A 630 -23.76 -25.27 -1.60
N ILE A 631 -24.22 -26.37 -2.20
CA ILE A 631 -25.17 -27.28 -1.56
C ILE A 631 -24.53 -27.92 -0.31
N GLY A 632 -23.26 -28.35 -0.39
CA GLY A 632 -22.53 -28.88 0.76
C GLY A 632 -22.38 -27.87 1.90
N MET A 633 -22.17 -26.58 1.59
CA MET A 633 -22.14 -25.51 2.59
C MET A 633 -23.50 -25.29 3.25
N ILE A 634 -24.58 -25.30 2.47
CA ILE A 634 -25.95 -25.16 2.99
C ILE A 634 -26.27 -26.34 3.91
N ALA A 635 -26.02 -27.57 3.46
CA ALA A 635 -26.23 -28.79 4.24
C ALA A 635 -25.49 -28.73 5.59
N LYS A 636 -24.20 -28.36 5.58
CA LYS A 636 -23.42 -28.20 6.80
C LYS A 636 -24.00 -27.13 7.74
N SER A 637 -24.58 -26.06 7.20
CA SER A 637 -25.20 -24.99 8.01
C SER A 637 -26.51 -25.43 8.69
N ILE A 638 -27.20 -26.42 8.13
CA ILE A 638 -28.43 -27.01 8.70
C ILE A 638 -28.17 -28.30 9.49
N GLY A 639 -26.90 -28.71 9.62
CA GLY A 639 -26.51 -29.92 10.37
C GLY A 639 -26.64 -31.23 9.60
N GLU A 640 -26.74 -31.17 8.28
CA GLU A 640 -26.82 -32.34 7.39
C GLU A 640 -25.45 -32.62 6.74
N GLU A 641 -25.04 -33.89 6.70
CA GLU A 641 -23.91 -34.34 5.87
C GLU A 641 -24.45 -34.93 4.57
N ILE A 642 -24.15 -34.29 3.44
CA ILE A 642 -24.43 -34.81 2.10
C ILE A 642 -23.13 -35.39 1.53
N ASN A 643 -23.09 -36.70 1.28
CA ASN A 643 -22.02 -37.35 0.53
C ASN A 643 -22.33 -37.22 -0.97
N PHE A 644 -21.52 -36.44 -1.69
CA PHE A 644 -21.56 -36.26 -3.14
C PHE A 644 -20.54 -37.13 -3.87
#